data_AF-A0A671YFW1-F1
#
_entry.id   AF-A0A671YFW1-F1
#
_cell.length_a   1.000
_cell.length_b   1.000
_cell.length_c   1.000
_cell.angle_alpha   90.00
_cell.angle_beta   90.00
_cell.angle_gamma   90.00
#
_symmetry.space_group_name_H-M   'P 1'
#
loop_
_entity.id
_entity.type
_entity.pdbx_description
1 polymer ?
#
loop_
_entity_poly.entity_id
_entity_poly.type
_entity_poly.pdbx_seq_one_letter_code
_entity_poly.pdbx_strand_id
1 'polypeptide(L)'
;HNIPILPARPPPLPPLPKDAAPAKEKPDTKSKMERLFGFKKEDLTSWSSLVALLNRPTDPASLGIFRCLFGLLMAIDVTQERGLSHLDFKYLDGAPVCRFPLFNFLQPLPLDWMYLVYVVMFLGALGIMLGCFYRFSCLMFISTYWYIFFLDKTAWNNHSYLYGLIGFQLTLMDGNRYWSIDGLRRPSIRNAHVPLWNYTLLRTQIFIVYFIAGIKKLDADWVEGYSMSYLAHHWLFDPFKVILPVELINLLVVHGGGLILDLSAGYLLFFDATRPYGFLSVTYFHCMNSQLFSIGMFSYTMLATSPLFCYTDWPRRFFAHFPAFLRAVLPLTSPDQQPSASCVYPEISSTTPKLRFKHRLAAIFTVLYIIEQFFMPYSHFITKGYNNWTNGLYGYSWDMMVHSRSHQHVKITYKDGQTGDIGYLNPGVFTQSRRWKDHGDMLKQYATCLSQLLPRYNISEPEIYFDIWVSINERFQQRIFDPRVDIVTADWSPFKPNPWLMPLLVDLSPWRTKFQEIEGSLDNQTEIVFIADFPGLHLENFVSEDLGNTSIHVLQGKLNVEVVEEKKNYTVQPGEQIKVPAGAYHKVYTVSEDPSCYMYVYVNTTEAALQDNFTKLLEIQERARNGTETEPLPPELQPLIAAEGEEVNATDPIVQLFLKRQRRMKEVKKRREAGVLERFERFAVKKYYTIRRGFLMTAIALRNLAVGLPPLEQLTREVAFANMKAPQADGSQEERLKDEVGHGEL
;
A
#
# COMPACT_ATOMS: atom_id res chain seq x y z
N HIS A 1 60.55 -14.19 80.73
CA HIS A 1 59.31 -13.51 80.31
C HIS A 1 59.35 -13.25 78.82
N ASN A 2 58.48 -13.96 78.08
CA ASN A 2 58.27 -13.86 76.64
C ASN A 2 57.71 -12.48 76.24
N ILE A 3 58.29 -11.82 75.23
CA ILE A 3 57.58 -11.03 74.20
C ILE A 3 58.42 -11.09 72.89
N PRO A 4 57.81 -11.26 71.69
CA PRO A 4 58.50 -11.63 70.46
C PRO A 4 58.96 -10.43 69.61
N ILE A 5 60.04 -10.65 68.86
CA ILE A 5 60.61 -9.73 67.86
C ILE A 5 59.78 -9.83 66.57
N LEU A 6 59.15 -8.72 66.18
CA LEU A 6 58.41 -8.53 64.93
C LEU A 6 59.36 -8.42 63.71
N PRO A 7 58.93 -8.85 62.51
CA PRO A 7 59.77 -8.92 61.32
C PRO A 7 60.01 -7.55 60.65
N ALA A 8 61.16 -7.46 59.98
CA ALA A 8 61.67 -6.30 59.27
C ALA A 8 60.73 -5.80 58.14
N ARG A 9 60.69 -4.47 57.98
CA ARG A 9 60.02 -3.76 56.87
C ARG A 9 60.60 -4.18 55.51
N PRO A 10 59.77 -4.39 54.47
CA PRO A 10 60.25 -4.57 53.10
C PRO A 10 60.85 -3.26 52.54
N PRO A 11 61.78 -3.35 51.57
CA PRO A 11 62.44 -2.20 50.94
C PRO A 11 61.45 -1.35 50.11
N PRO A 12 61.74 -0.05 49.91
CA PRO A 12 60.86 0.86 49.18
C PRO A 12 60.72 0.46 47.70
N LEU A 13 59.49 0.54 47.19
CA LEU A 13 59.14 0.35 45.78
C LEU A 13 59.91 1.33 44.87
N PRO A 14 60.30 0.91 43.64
CA PRO A 14 60.93 1.79 42.67
C PRO A 14 59.97 2.90 42.21
N PRO A 15 60.50 4.07 41.81
CA PRO A 15 59.68 5.22 41.46
C PRO A 15 58.82 4.94 40.22
N LEU A 16 57.54 5.31 40.33
CA LEU A 16 56.57 5.36 39.22
C LEU A 16 57.15 6.15 38.03
N PRO A 17 56.97 5.69 36.78
CA PRO A 17 57.38 6.46 35.62
C PRO A 17 56.58 7.77 35.58
N LYS A 18 57.32 8.88 35.49
CA LYS A 18 56.81 10.24 35.34
C LYS A 18 55.77 10.31 34.23
N ASP A 19 54.68 11.02 34.51
CA ASP A 19 53.63 11.40 33.58
C ASP A 19 54.20 11.82 32.22
N ALA A 20 54.07 10.93 31.23
CA ALA A 20 54.19 11.31 29.85
C ALA A 20 52.99 12.21 29.54
N ALA A 21 53.26 13.51 29.38
CA ALA A 21 52.31 14.46 28.87
C ALA A 21 51.60 13.87 27.64
N PRO A 22 50.26 14.01 27.51
CA PRO A 22 49.54 13.46 26.36
C PRO A 22 50.18 14.03 25.10
N ALA A 23 50.67 13.13 24.24
CA ALA A 23 51.13 13.49 22.91
C ALA A 23 49.99 14.29 22.26
N LYS A 24 50.26 15.56 21.92
CA LYS A 24 49.35 16.37 21.11
C LYS A 24 49.04 15.57 19.84
N GLU A 25 47.83 15.03 19.75
CA GLU A 25 47.30 14.49 18.50
C GLU A 25 47.41 15.60 17.46
N LYS A 26 48.23 15.38 16.43
CA LYS A 26 48.20 16.21 15.24
C LYS A 26 46.76 16.15 14.70
N PRO A 27 46.14 17.28 14.31
CA PRO A 27 44.80 17.26 13.76
C PRO A 27 44.82 16.41 12.49
N ASP A 28 44.29 15.20 12.60
CA ASP A 28 44.25 14.22 11.53
C ASP A 28 43.45 14.83 10.39
N THR A 29 44.15 15.20 9.30
CA THR A 29 43.55 15.94 8.20
C THR A 29 42.78 14.95 7.36
N LYS A 30 41.61 14.53 7.87
CA LYS A 30 40.69 13.63 7.16
C LYS A 30 40.53 14.11 5.73
N SER A 31 40.78 13.20 4.77
CA SER A 31 40.68 13.51 3.34
C SER A 31 39.28 14.01 2.99
N LYS A 32 39.11 14.77 1.89
CA LYS A 32 37.77 15.19 1.42
C LYS A 32 36.82 13.99 1.26
N MET A 33 37.33 12.87 0.76
CA MET A 33 36.58 11.63 0.60
C MET A 33 36.13 11.05 1.94
N GLU A 34 37.02 11.02 2.93
CA GLU A 34 36.70 10.56 4.28
C GLU A 34 35.70 11.47 5.01
N ARG A 35 35.76 12.78 4.75
CA ARG A 35 34.77 13.73 5.27
C ARG A 35 33.40 13.60 4.62
N LEU A 36 33.34 13.28 3.33
CA LEU A 36 32.08 13.22 2.57
C LEU A 36 31.39 11.86 2.64
N PHE A 37 32.16 10.78 2.54
CA PHE A 37 31.66 9.41 2.43
C PHE A 37 31.93 8.56 3.68
N GLY A 38 32.76 9.05 4.60
CA GLY A 38 33.09 8.33 5.83
C GLY A 38 34.02 7.13 5.64
N PHE A 39 34.70 7.00 4.50
CA PHE A 39 35.72 5.98 4.22
C PHE A 39 36.81 6.53 3.29
N LYS A 40 37.97 5.87 3.22
CA LYS A 40 39.13 6.28 2.41
C LYS A 40 39.15 5.53 1.07
N LYS A 41 39.82 6.07 0.05
CA LYS A 41 39.90 5.41 -1.27
C LYS A 41 40.53 4.02 -1.18
N GLU A 42 41.52 3.89 -0.31
CA GLU A 42 42.28 2.67 -0.05
C GLU A 42 41.38 1.54 0.48
N ASP A 43 40.28 1.88 1.17
CA ASP A 43 39.33 0.90 1.72
C ASP A 43 38.60 0.10 0.61
N LEU A 44 38.52 0.64 -0.61
CA LEU A 44 37.87 0.00 -1.76
C LEU A 44 38.85 -0.66 -2.74
N THR A 45 40.16 -0.54 -2.52
CA THR A 45 41.17 -1.01 -3.49
C THR A 45 41.38 -2.52 -3.48
N SER A 46 41.07 -3.21 -2.39
CA SER A 46 41.24 -4.65 -2.25
C SER A 46 40.06 -5.31 -1.55
N TRP A 47 39.82 -6.59 -1.84
CA TRP A 47 38.77 -7.37 -1.16
C TRP A 47 38.98 -7.41 0.37
N SER A 48 40.21 -7.58 0.83
CA SER A 48 40.53 -7.54 2.26
C SER A 48 40.23 -6.19 2.90
N SER A 49 40.51 -5.08 2.22
CA SER A 49 40.20 -3.74 2.70
C SER A 49 38.68 -3.52 2.78
N LEU A 50 37.93 -3.97 1.78
CA LEU A 50 36.47 -3.88 1.78
C LEU A 50 35.85 -4.70 2.91
N VAL A 51 36.33 -5.92 3.14
CA VAL A 51 35.89 -6.76 4.26
C VAL A 51 36.19 -6.07 5.59
N ALA A 52 37.36 -5.45 5.74
CA ALA A 52 37.72 -4.70 6.95
C ALA A 52 36.80 -3.48 7.14
N LEU A 53 36.53 -2.71 6.08
CA LEU A 53 35.63 -1.56 6.09
C LEU A 53 34.22 -1.95 6.53
N LEU A 54 33.63 -2.95 5.88
CA LEU A 54 32.26 -3.41 6.16
C LEU A 54 32.11 -3.98 7.58
N ASN A 55 33.19 -4.47 8.18
CA ASN A 55 33.18 -5.01 9.54
C ASN A 55 33.77 -4.06 10.58
N ARG A 56 34.06 -2.80 10.25
CA ARG A 56 34.60 -1.83 11.22
C ARG A 56 33.59 -1.58 12.36
N PRO A 57 34.05 -1.33 13.59
CA PRO A 57 33.18 -1.06 14.73
C PRO A 57 32.39 0.24 14.52
N THR A 58 31.09 0.18 14.80
CA THR A 58 30.16 1.31 14.70
C THR A 58 29.24 1.32 15.94
N ASP A 59 28.77 2.51 16.35
CA ASP A 59 27.86 2.65 17.50
C ASP A 59 26.55 1.88 17.26
N PRO A 60 26.08 1.02 18.19
CA PRO A 60 24.81 0.31 18.05
C PRO A 60 23.56 1.19 18.25
N ALA A 61 23.69 2.44 18.71
CA ALA A 61 22.58 3.23 19.22
C ALA A 61 21.47 3.45 18.17
N SER A 62 21.80 3.98 16.99
CA SER A 62 20.79 4.25 15.95
C SER A 62 20.11 2.97 15.46
N LEU A 63 20.83 1.86 15.33
CA LEU A 63 20.26 0.57 14.94
C LEU A 63 19.28 0.04 15.99
N GLY A 64 19.59 0.19 17.27
CA GLY A 64 18.70 -0.20 18.37
C GLY A 64 17.41 0.61 18.42
N ILE A 65 17.48 1.93 18.17
CA ILE A 65 16.27 2.78 18.05
C ILE A 65 15.45 2.39 16.82
N PHE A 66 16.07 2.23 15.66
CA PHE A 66 15.38 1.78 14.45
C PHE A 66 14.66 0.44 14.67
N ARG A 67 15.34 -0.54 15.26
CA ARG A 67 14.73 -1.83 15.64
C ARG A 67 13.49 -1.64 16.51
N CYS A 68 13.57 -0.77 17.52
CA CYS A 68 12.43 -0.49 18.40
C CYS A 68 11.26 0.11 17.63
N LEU A 69 11.50 1.16 16.84
CA LEU A 69 10.47 1.82 16.03
C LEU A 69 9.86 0.86 15.00
N PHE A 70 10.67 0.09 14.28
CA PHE A 70 10.19 -0.89 13.31
C PHE A 70 9.31 -1.96 13.99
N GLY A 71 9.75 -2.52 15.12
CA GLY A 71 8.95 -3.49 15.87
C GLY A 71 7.62 -2.93 16.37
N LEU A 72 7.61 -1.67 16.84
CA LEU A 72 6.39 -0.97 17.25
C LEU A 72 5.42 -0.80 16.08
N LEU A 73 5.93 -0.31 14.94
CA LEU A 73 5.11 -0.10 13.75
C LEU A 73 4.56 -1.42 13.22
N MET A 74 5.37 -2.49 13.19
CA MET A 74 4.91 -3.83 12.81
C MET A 74 3.87 -4.40 13.78
N ALA A 75 3.98 -4.13 15.09
CA ALA A 75 2.96 -4.54 16.05
C ALA A 75 1.62 -3.84 15.80
N ILE A 76 1.64 -2.53 15.53
CA ILE A 76 0.44 -1.75 15.17
C ILE A 76 -0.15 -2.28 13.87
N ASP A 77 0.70 -2.44 12.87
CA ASP A 77 0.37 -2.89 11.54
C ASP A 77 -0.30 -4.28 11.50
N VAL A 78 0.21 -5.26 12.25
CA VAL A 78 -0.40 -6.58 12.38
C VAL A 78 -1.83 -6.48 12.91
N THR A 79 -2.05 -5.60 13.89
CA THR A 79 -3.38 -5.42 14.49
C THR A 79 -4.36 -4.65 13.59
N GLN A 80 -3.86 -3.70 12.80
CA GLN A 80 -4.69 -2.78 12.01
C GLN A 80 -4.76 -3.14 10.53
N GLU A 81 -3.63 -3.06 9.81
CA GLU A 81 -3.59 -3.18 8.35
C GLU A 81 -3.68 -4.64 7.88
N ARG A 82 -2.99 -5.57 8.55
CA ARG A 82 -3.12 -7.00 8.23
C ARG A 82 -4.39 -7.62 8.80
N GLY A 83 -5.16 -6.84 9.56
CA GLY A 83 -6.53 -7.16 9.93
C GLY A 83 -6.69 -8.26 10.96
N LEU A 84 -5.82 -8.34 11.99
CA LEU A 84 -6.01 -9.29 13.10
C LEU A 84 -7.43 -9.21 13.68
N SER A 85 -8.01 -8.01 13.74
CA SER A 85 -9.37 -7.83 14.22
C SER A 85 -10.45 -8.35 13.28
N HIS A 86 -10.16 -8.63 12.01
CA HIS A 86 -11.12 -8.99 10.94
C HIS A 86 -10.72 -10.24 10.12
N LEU A 87 -9.96 -11.17 10.72
CA LEU A 87 -9.52 -12.38 10.03
C LEU A 87 -10.67 -13.28 9.56
N ASP A 88 -11.77 -13.30 10.30
CA ASP A 88 -13.00 -14.02 9.96
C ASP A 88 -13.61 -13.53 8.64
N PHE A 89 -13.65 -12.21 8.43
CA PHE A 89 -14.10 -11.62 7.17
C PHE A 89 -13.10 -11.79 6.03
N LYS A 90 -11.79 -11.84 6.36
CA LYS A 90 -10.73 -12.01 5.36
C LYS A 90 -10.68 -13.43 4.82
N TYR A 91 -10.71 -14.44 5.69
CA TYR A 91 -10.49 -15.82 5.28
C TYR A 91 -11.78 -16.58 4.99
N LEU A 92 -12.94 -16.13 5.51
CA LEU A 92 -14.27 -16.70 5.26
C LEU A 92 -14.24 -18.24 5.31
N ASP A 93 -13.83 -18.77 6.46
CA ASP A 93 -13.57 -20.20 6.62
C ASP A 93 -14.82 -21.04 6.28
N GLY A 94 -14.62 -22.10 5.50
CA GLY A 94 -15.69 -22.95 4.97
C GLY A 94 -16.49 -22.38 3.78
N ALA A 95 -16.33 -21.11 3.40
CA ALA A 95 -17.03 -20.55 2.23
C ALA A 95 -16.34 -20.94 0.90
N PRO A 96 -17.11 -21.18 -0.19
CA PRO A 96 -16.57 -21.45 -1.52
C PRO A 96 -16.02 -20.18 -2.17
N VAL A 97 -14.90 -19.67 -1.66
CA VAL A 97 -14.24 -18.46 -2.16
C VAL A 97 -12.95 -18.77 -2.91
N CYS A 98 -12.73 -18.06 -4.01
CA CYS A 98 -11.53 -18.12 -4.81
C CYS A 98 -10.42 -17.25 -4.21
N ARG A 99 -9.22 -17.83 -4.12
CA ARG A 99 -8.03 -17.25 -3.50
C ARG A 99 -6.89 -17.20 -4.51
N PHE A 100 -5.92 -16.33 -4.24
CA PHE A 100 -4.83 -16.01 -5.17
C PHE A 100 -3.45 -16.15 -4.51
N PRO A 101 -3.05 -17.35 -4.05
CA PRO A 101 -1.74 -17.55 -3.48
C PRO A 101 -0.65 -17.41 -4.55
N LEU A 102 0.58 -17.08 -4.14
CA LEU A 102 1.73 -17.08 -5.05
C LEU A 102 2.02 -18.48 -5.56
N PHE A 103 1.95 -19.46 -4.66
CA PHE A 103 2.14 -20.86 -4.97
C PHE A 103 0.83 -21.60 -4.76
N ASN A 104 0.29 -22.26 -5.80
CA ASN A 104 -1.04 -22.88 -5.77
C ASN A 104 -1.23 -23.94 -4.67
N PHE A 105 -0.15 -24.54 -4.16
CA PHE A 105 -0.21 -25.49 -3.05
C PHE A 105 -0.40 -24.84 -1.67
N LEU A 106 -0.18 -23.52 -1.55
CA LEU A 106 -0.41 -22.81 -0.31
C LEU A 106 -1.90 -22.53 -0.13
N GLN A 107 -2.41 -22.92 1.03
CA GLN A 107 -3.78 -22.67 1.45
C GLN A 107 -3.77 -22.13 2.88
N PRO A 108 -4.74 -21.27 3.24
CA PRO A 108 -4.86 -20.81 4.61
C PRO A 108 -5.14 -22.00 5.54
N LEU A 109 -4.62 -21.91 6.77
CA LEU A 109 -4.99 -22.85 7.82
C LEU A 109 -6.45 -22.59 8.24
N PRO A 110 -7.10 -23.52 8.97
CA PRO A 110 -8.40 -23.26 9.58
C PRO A 110 -8.36 -21.97 10.42
N LEU A 111 -9.49 -21.28 10.54
CA LEU A 111 -9.54 -19.90 11.05
C LEU A 111 -8.84 -19.73 12.41
N ASP A 112 -9.07 -20.65 13.35
CA ASP A 112 -8.48 -20.58 14.69
C ASP A 112 -6.94 -20.68 14.66
N TRP A 113 -6.40 -21.51 13.75
CA TRP A 113 -4.95 -21.59 13.51
C TRP A 113 -4.40 -20.33 12.87
N MET A 114 -5.18 -19.66 12.01
CA MET A 114 -4.77 -18.36 11.45
C MET A 114 -4.68 -17.29 12.53
N TYR A 115 -5.58 -17.27 13.52
CA TYR A 115 -5.42 -16.41 14.70
C TYR A 115 -4.11 -16.70 15.45
N LEU A 116 -3.74 -17.98 15.64
CA LEU A 116 -2.48 -18.35 16.27
C LEU A 116 -1.27 -17.84 15.47
N VAL A 117 -1.27 -17.99 14.14
CA VAL A 117 -0.21 -17.47 13.26
C VAL A 117 -0.04 -15.96 13.44
N TYR A 118 -1.13 -15.21 13.46
CA TYR A 118 -1.07 -13.75 13.68
C TYR A 118 -0.61 -13.37 15.08
N VAL A 119 -0.97 -14.14 16.13
CA VAL A 119 -0.44 -13.93 17.48
C VAL A 119 1.07 -14.17 17.53
N VAL A 120 1.57 -15.23 16.90
CA VAL A 120 3.01 -15.51 16.80
C VAL A 120 3.71 -14.36 16.08
N MET A 121 3.13 -13.85 14.98
CA MET A 121 3.65 -12.68 14.27
C MET A 121 3.70 -11.44 15.16
N PHE A 122 2.62 -11.15 15.89
CA PHE A 122 2.50 -10.01 16.79
C PHE A 122 3.50 -10.07 17.96
N LEU A 123 3.64 -11.24 18.60
CA LEU A 123 4.63 -11.47 19.66
C LEU A 123 6.06 -11.36 19.10
N GLY A 124 6.29 -11.83 17.87
CA GLY A 124 7.54 -11.61 17.15
C GLY A 124 7.86 -10.12 16.98
N ALA A 125 6.90 -9.32 16.52
CA ALA A 125 7.06 -7.86 16.38
C ALA A 125 7.33 -7.16 17.72
N LEU A 126 6.62 -7.52 18.79
CA LEU A 126 6.88 -7.01 20.15
C LEU A 126 8.26 -7.43 20.68
N GLY A 127 8.68 -8.68 20.43
CA GLY A 127 10.00 -9.17 20.78
C GLY A 127 11.11 -8.44 20.02
N ILE A 128 10.90 -8.12 18.74
CA ILE A 128 11.76 -7.23 17.95
C ILE A 128 11.79 -5.85 18.60
N MET A 129 10.65 -5.24 18.94
CA MET A 129 10.53 -3.91 19.54
C MET A 129 11.27 -3.79 20.89
N LEU A 130 11.22 -4.84 21.71
CA LEU A 130 11.88 -4.87 23.02
C LEU A 130 13.32 -5.38 22.94
N GLY A 131 13.73 -5.98 21.82
CA GLY A 131 14.99 -6.70 21.70
C GLY A 131 15.09 -7.84 22.71
N CYS A 132 14.00 -8.59 22.89
CA CYS A 132 13.89 -9.71 23.81
C CYS A 132 13.89 -11.02 23.03
N PHE A 133 14.78 -11.96 23.38
CA PHE A 133 15.03 -13.16 22.58
C PHE A 133 15.18 -12.83 21.08
N TYR A 134 15.92 -11.76 20.79
CA TYR A 134 15.77 -10.98 19.56
C TYR A 134 15.80 -11.82 18.28
N ARG A 135 16.77 -12.74 18.16
CA ARG A 135 16.91 -13.60 16.98
C ARG A 135 15.72 -14.55 16.82
N PHE A 136 15.19 -15.08 17.91
CA PHE A 136 13.99 -15.92 17.90
C PHE A 136 12.74 -15.11 17.55
N SER A 137 12.58 -13.90 18.11
CA SER A 137 11.47 -13.01 17.77
C SER A 137 11.50 -12.57 16.30
N CYS A 138 12.68 -12.32 15.74
CA CYS A 138 12.86 -12.11 14.31
C CYS A 138 12.39 -13.32 13.49
N LEU A 139 12.74 -14.54 13.88
CA LEU A 139 12.29 -15.76 13.21
C LEU A 139 10.77 -15.94 13.30
N MET A 140 10.17 -15.75 14.49
CA MET A 140 8.71 -15.80 14.68
C MET A 140 7.99 -14.83 13.76
N PHE A 141 8.48 -13.58 13.69
CA PHE A 141 7.90 -12.56 12.83
C PHE A 141 8.07 -12.92 11.35
N ILE A 142 9.30 -13.20 10.90
CA ILE A 142 9.59 -13.33 9.47
C ILE A 142 8.95 -14.59 8.86
N SER A 143 8.87 -15.70 9.60
CA SER A 143 8.28 -16.95 9.10
C SER A 143 6.77 -16.81 8.91
N THR A 144 6.08 -16.20 9.87
CA THR A 144 4.64 -15.97 9.80
C THR A 144 4.30 -14.85 8.81
N TYR A 145 5.14 -13.82 8.73
CA TYR A 145 5.01 -12.72 7.78
C TYR A 145 5.03 -13.22 6.32
N TRP A 146 6.08 -13.95 5.93
CA TRP A 146 6.19 -14.46 4.56
C TRP A 146 5.13 -15.50 4.23
N TYR A 147 4.72 -16.32 5.20
CA TYR A 147 3.60 -17.22 5.01
C TYR A 147 2.32 -16.46 4.64
N ILE A 148 1.93 -15.44 5.42
CA ILE A 148 0.75 -14.62 5.14
C ILE A 148 0.91 -13.86 3.82
N PHE A 149 2.11 -13.35 3.55
CA PHE A 149 2.42 -12.68 2.28
C PHE A 149 2.16 -13.63 1.10
N PHE A 150 2.70 -14.85 1.11
CA PHE A 150 2.53 -15.78 -0.01
C PHE A 150 1.11 -16.37 -0.17
N LEU A 151 0.26 -16.28 0.86
CA LEU A 151 -1.12 -16.75 0.79
C LEU A 151 -2.03 -15.92 -0.12
N ASP A 152 -1.74 -14.62 -0.32
CA ASP A 152 -2.65 -13.73 -1.04
C ASP A 152 -1.91 -12.60 -1.76
N LYS A 153 -1.71 -12.79 -3.07
CA LYS A 153 -1.12 -11.78 -3.97
C LYS A 153 -1.97 -10.52 -4.10
N THR A 154 -3.28 -10.61 -3.88
CA THR A 154 -4.15 -9.46 -4.07
C THR A 154 -3.95 -8.38 -3.02
N ALA A 155 -3.38 -8.74 -1.86
CA ALA A 155 -3.02 -7.80 -0.81
C ALA A 155 -1.62 -7.20 -0.97
N TRP A 156 -0.83 -7.63 -1.96
CA TRP A 156 0.56 -7.19 -2.10
C TRP A 156 0.68 -5.71 -2.44
N ASN A 157 1.75 -5.09 -1.96
CA ASN A 157 2.19 -3.77 -2.37
C ASN A 157 3.71 -3.67 -2.14
N ASN A 158 4.34 -2.65 -2.73
CA ASN A 158 5.79 -2.41 -2.60
C ASN A 158 6.24 -2.35 -1.12
N HIS A 159 5.39 -1.81 -0.25
CA HIS A 159 5.73 -1.59 1.15
C HIS A 159 5.68 -2.89 1.98
N SER A 160 4.76 -3.79 1.68
CA SER A 160 4.67 -5.11 2.32
C SER A 160 5.91 -5.93 1.97
N TYR A 161 6.38 -5.85 0.72
CA TYR A 161 7.65 -6.45 0.34
C TYR A 161 8.82 -5.85 1.14
N LEU A 162 8.89 -4.51 1.25
CA LEU A 162 9.92 -3.82 2.04
C LEU A 162 9.93 -4.26 3.52
N TYR A 163 8.78 -4.45 4.16
CA TYR A 163 8.72 -4.91 5.55
C TYR A 163 9.27 -6.33 5.72
N GLY A 164 8.96 -7.22 4.77
CA GLY A 164 9.56 -8.55 4.70
C GLY A 164 11.09 -8.48 4.57
N LEU A 165 11.60 -7.62 3.68
CA LEU A 165 13.04 -7.42 3.51
C LEU A 165 13.72 -6.87 4.77
N ILE A 166 13.16 -5.84 5.41
CA ILE A 166 13.71 -5.28 6.66
C ILE A 166 13.66 -6.32 7.78
N GLY A 167 12.57 -7.07 7.92
CA GLY A 167 12.47 -8.16 8.90
C GLY A 167 13.53 -9.24 8.68
N PHE A 168 13.77 -9.64 7.43
CA PHE A 168 14.83 -10.57 7.05
C PHE A 168 16.23 -10.00 7.38
N GLN A 169 16.50 -8.75 7.01
CA GLN A 169 17.76 -8.07 7.32
C GLN A 169 18.02 -8.00 8.84
N LEU A 170 17.02 -7.59 9.63
CA LEU A 170 17.12 -7.56 11.10
C LEU A 170 17.42 -8.93 11.70
N THR A 171 16.89 -10.01 11.11
CA THR A 171 17.19 -11.39 11.56
C THR A 171 18.69 -11.70 11.53
N LEU A 172 19.43 -11.10 10.59
CA LEU A 172 20.87 -11.29 10.42
C LEU A 172 21.72 -10.28 11.20
N MET A 173 21.20 -9.08 11.45
CA MET A 173 21.90 -7.98 12.11
C MET A 173 22.00 -8.12 13.63
N ASP A 174 22.91 -7.35 14.23
CA ASP A 174 23.10 -7.26 15.68
C ASP A 174 22.26 -6.12 16.29
N GLY A 175 20.95 -6.10 16.02
CA GLY A 175 20.03 -5.05 16.49
C GLY A 175 19.75 -5.06 18.00
N ASN A 176 20.16 -6.11 18.71
CA ASN A 176 19.94 -6.29 20.16
C ASN A 176 21.08 -5.77 21.04
N ARG A 177 22.07 -5.05 20.50
CA ARG A 177 23.20 -4.54 21.30
C ARG A 177 22.89 -3.23 22.04
N TYR A 178 21.82 -2.52 21.66
CA TYR A 178 21.41 -1.26 22.27
C TYR A 178 19.91 -1.23 22.63
N TRP A 179 19.61 -0.68 23.80
CA TRP A 179 18.27 -0.49 24.36
C TRP A 179 17.36 -1.73 24.18
N SER A 180 17.86 -2.88 24.66
CA SER A 180 17.23 -4.19 24.49
C SER A 180 17.17 -4.96 25.80
N ILE A 181 16.14 -5.81 25.95
CA ILE A 181 16.04 -6.73 27.09
C ILE A 181 17.17 -7.76 27.08
N ASP A 182 17.60 -8.23 25.91
CA ASP A 182 18.75 -9.14 25.78
C ASP A 182 20.03 -8.54 26.37
N GLY A 183 20.30 -7.26 26.14
CA GLY A 183 21.45 -6.56 26.70
C GLY A 183 21.36 -6.34 28.20
N LEU A 184 20.14 -6.19 28.74
CA LEU A 184 19.93 -6.14 30.19
C LEU A 184 20.21 -7.51 30.85
N ARG A 185 19.79 -8.60 30.21
CA ARG A 185 20.00 -9.98 30.69
C ARG A 185 21.43 -10.46 30.52
N ARG A 186 22.11 -10.03 29.45
CA ARG A 186 23.48 -10.41 29.11
C ARG A 186 24.35 -9.15 29.00
N PRO A 187 25.04 -8.74 30.08
CA PRO A 187 25.86 -7.54 30.09
C PRO A 187 26.96 -7.51 29.02
N SER A 188 27.46 -8.67 28.58
CA SER A 188 28.54 -8.78 27.57
C SER A 188 28.17 -8.35 26.15
N ILE A 189 26.88 -8.16 25.85
CA ILE A 189 26.43 -7.66 24.54
C ILE A 189 25.87 -6.24 24.62
N ARG A 190 25.72 -5.71 25.84
CA ARG A 190 25.14 -4.39 26.09
C ARG A 190 26.11 -3.30 25.66
N ASN A 191 25.64 -2.38 24.83
CA ASN A 191 26.48 -1.33 24.21
C ASN A 191 27.69 -1.90 23.44
N ALA A 192 27.65 -3.17 22.99
CA ALA A 192 28.70 -3.71 22.15
C ALA A 192 28.61 -3.13 20.74
N HIS A 193 29.75 -2.84 20.14
CA HIS A 193 29.82 -2.35 18.75
C HIS A 193 29.13 -3.30 17.76
N VAL A 194 28.60 -2.71 16.69
CA VAL A 194 28.06 -3.44 15.54
C VAL A 194 28.91 -3.18 14.30
N PRO A 195 29.05 -4.16 13.39
CA PRO A 195 29.79 -3.96 12.16
C PRO A 195 29.03 -2.99 11.22
N LEU A 196 29.77 -2.22 10.43
CA LEU A 196 29.22 -1.20 9.52
C LEU A 196 28.19 -1.76 8.52
N TRP A 197 28.35 -3.01 8.06
CA TRP A 197 27.47 -3.61 7.07
C TRP A 197 25.99 -3.65 7.52
N ASN A 198 25.71 -3.68 8.83
CA ASN A 198 24.34 -3.58 9.36
C ASN A 198 23.67 -2.29 8.89
N TYR A 199 24.39 -1.16 8.95
CA TYR A 199 23.89 0.13 8.49
C TYR A 199 23.93 0.24 6.97
N THR A 200 24.97 -0.29 6.32
CA THR A 200 25.09 -0.27 4.85
C THR A 200 23.87 -0.93 4.21
N LEU A 201 23.48 -2.13 4.64
CA LEU A 201 22.32 -2.82 4.08
C LEU A 201 21.01 -2.04 4.24
N LEU A 202 20.71 -1.56 5.46
CA LEU A 202 19.47 -0.81 5.70
C LEU A 202 19.44 0.49 4.90
N ARG A 203 20.53 1.27 4.93
CA ARG A 203 20.61 2.54 4.20
C ARG A 203 20.52 2.33 2.70
N THR A 204 21.21 1.33 2.16
CA THR A 204 21.15 1.01 0.74
C THR A 204 19.76 0.50 0.33
N GLN A 205 19.09 -0.30 1.15
CA GLN A 205 17.70 -0.72 0.85
C GLN A 205 16.77 0.50 0.71
N ILE A 206 16.81 1.41 1.68
CA ILE A 206 15.98 2.62 1.65
C ILE A 206 16.36 3.53 0.48
N PHE A 207 17.66 3.65 0.18
CA PHE A 207 18.13 4.36 -1.00
C PHE A 207 17.56 3.76 -2.30
N ILE A 208 17.60 2.43 -2.46
CA ILE A 208 17.09 1.72 -3.64
C ILE A 208 15.59 1.98 -3.83
N VAL A 209 14.81 1.95 -2.74
CA VAL A 209 13.36 2.21 -2.80
C VAL A 209 13.08 3.59 -3.42
N TYR A 210 13.73 4.64 -2.95
CA TYR A 210 13.56 5.99 -3.53
C TYR A 210 14.09 6.06 -4.96
N PHE A 211 15.34 5.62 -5.16
CA PHE A 211 16.03 5.81 -6.43
C PHE A 211 15.36 5.04 -7.57
N ILE A 212 14.97 3.78 -7.35
CA ILE A 212 14.26 2.99 -8.36
C ILE A 212 12.86 3.55 -8.58
N ALA A 213 12.14 3.97 -7.54
CA ALA A 213 10.84 4.62 -7.73
C ALA A 213 10.95 5.90 -8.57
N GLY A 214 12.02 6.67 -8.39
CA GLY A 214 12.34 7.84 -9.21
C GLY A 214 12.64 7.47 -10.66
N ILE A 215 13.43 6.41 -10.90
CA ILE A 215 13.68 5.90 -12.26
C ILE A 215 12.38 5.46 -12.92
N LYS A 216 11.50 4.77 -12.20
CA LYS A 216 10.20 4.31 -12.73
C LYS A 216 9.24 5.46 -13.02
N LYS A 217 9.41 6.61 -12.37
CA LYS A 217 8.69 7.86 -12.67
C LYS A 217 9.25 8.64 -13.87
N LEU A 218 10.31 8.18 -14.51
CA LEU A 218 10.75 8.71 -15.82
C LEU A 218 9.88 8.20 -16.97
N ASP A 219 8.90 7.34 -16.69
CA ASP A 219 7.89 6.93 -17.65
C ASP A 219 7.13 8.15 -18.22
N ALA A 220 6.78 8.08 -19.51
CA ALA A 220 6.13 9.18 -20.22
C ALA A 220 4.81 9.59 -19.56
N ASP A 221 4.02 8.61 -19.06
CA ASP A 221 2.73 8.92 -18.42
C ASP A 221 2.89 9.75 -17.14
N TRP A 222 3.97 9.50 -16.38
CA TRP A 222 4.24 10.29 -15.18
C TRP A 222 4.80 11.67 -15.54
N VAL A 223 5.76 11.74 -16.45
CA VAL A 223 6.41 13.02 -16.82
C VAL A 223 5.42 13.99 -17.47
N GLU A 224 4.45 13.47 -18.23
CA GLU A 224 3.41 14.27 -18.89
C GLU A 224 2.21 14.57 -17.98
N GLY A 225 2.14 13.96 -16.79
CA GLY A 225 1.11 14.24 -15.79
C GLY A 225 -0.21 13.46 -15.92
N TYR A 226 -0.21 12.36 -16.68
CA TYR A 226 -1.38 11.51 -16.89
C TYR A 226 -1.58 10.46 -15.78
N SER A 227 -0.54 10.14 -15.03
CA SER A 227 -0.65 9.30 -13.84
C SER A 227 -1.39 10.07 -12.74
N MET A 228 -2.34 9.48 -12.01
CA MET A 228 -2.91 10.10 -10.79
C MET A 228 -3.36 11.58 -10.93
N SER A 229 -3.81 12.00 -12.13
CA SER A 229 -4.10 13.41 -12.50
C SER A 229 -5.00 14.15 -11.50
N TYR A 230 -5.98 13.44 -10.94
CA TYR A 230 -6.96 14.00 -10.01
C TYR A 230 -6.34 14.46 -8.68
N LEU A 231 -5.12 14.01 -8.35
CA LEU A 231 -4.47 14.31 -7.07
C LEU A 231 -4.28 15.81 -6.82
N ALA A 232 -4.06 16.59 -7.88
CA ALA A 232 -3.91 18.05 -7.79
C ALA A 232 -5.18 18.77 -7.28
N HIS A 233 -6.34 18.13 -7.37
CA HIS A 233 -7.60 18.67 -6.86
C HIS A 233 -7.72 18.55 -5.34
N HIS A 234 -6.89 17.73 -4.69
CA HIS A 234 -6.94 17.53 -3.25
C HIS A 234 -6.59 18.82 -2.46
N TRP A 235 -7.23 19.00 -1.30
CA TRP A 235 -7.13 20.23 -0.48
C TRP A 235 -5.70 20.57 -0.04
N LEU A 236 -4.83 19.57 0.05
CA LEU A 236 -3.41 19.74 0.38
C LEU A 236 -2.68 20.66 -0.61
N PHE A 237 -3.18 20.75 -1.83
CA PHE A 237 -2.60 21.58 -2.88
C PHE A 237 -3.30 22.94 -3.01
N ASP A 238 -4.34 23.23 -2.22
CA ASP A 238 -5.05 24.52 -2.25
C ASP A 238 -4.13 25.75 -2.06
N PRO A 239 -3.07 25.72 -1.22
CA PRO A 239 -2.12 26.82 -1.15
C PRO A 239 -1.44 27.15 -2.49
N PHE A 240 -1.21 26.14 -3.34
CA PHE A 240 -0.65 26.34 -4.68
C PHE A 240 -1.69 26.87 -5.67
N LYS A 241 -2.98 26.51 -5.49
CA LYS A 241 -4.09 26.97 -6.36
C LYS A 241 -4.32 28.49 -6.32
N VAL A 242 -3.80 29.17 -5.30
CA VAL A 242 -3.80 30.63 -5.21
C VAL A 242 -2.88 31.27 -6.26
N ILE A 243 -1.85 30.56 -6.72
CA ILE A 243 -0.76 31.09 -7.56
C ILE A 243 -0.71 30.40 -8.92
N LEU A 244 -1.05 29.11 -8.99
CA LEU A 244 -0.92 28.28 -10.18
C LEU A 244 -2.29 27.67 -10.56
N PRO A 245 -2.57 27.52 -11.87
CA PRO A 245 -3.72 26.74 -12.33
C PRO A 245 -3.53 25.25 -12.00
N VAL A 246 -4.63 24.51 -11.88
CA VAL A 246 -4.63 23.12 -11.36
C VAL A 246 -3.80 22.19 -12.25
N GLU A 247 -3.83 22.40 -13.56
CA GLU A 247 -3.10 21.63 -14.56
C GLU A 247 -1.58 21.77 -14.35
N LEU A 248 -1.12 22.98 -14.01
CA LEU A 248 0.30 23.25 -13.75
C LEU A 248 0.73 22.73 -12.37
N ILE A 249 -0.18 22.71 -11.39
CA ILE A 249 0.04 22.05 -10.10
C ILE A 249 0.21 20.55 -10.31
N ASN A 250 -0.66 19.94 -11.12
CA ASN A 250 -0.56 18.52 -11.48
C ASN A 250 0.81 18.22 -12.11
N LEU A 251 1.21 18.98 -13.14
CA LEU A 251 2.45 18.71 -13.85
C LEU A 251 3.72 19.03 -13.03
N LEU A 252 3.82 20.23 -12.44
CA LEU A 252 5.05 20.67 -11.78
C LEU A 252 5.18 20.21 -10.34
N VAL A 253 4.11 20.33 -9.55
CA VAL A 253 4.16 20.09 -8.10
C VAL A 253 4.00 18.61 -7.81
N VAL A 254 2.95 17.97 -8.34
CA VAL A 254 2.69 16.55 -8.10
C VAL A 254 3.70 15.68 -8.84
N HIS A 255 3.75 15.79 -10.17
CA HIS A 255 4.57 14.91 -11.00
C HIS A 255 6.05 15.29 -10.99
N GLY A 256 6.36 16.55 -11.28
CA GLY A 256 7.73 17.07 -11.25
C GLY A 256 8.34 16.98 -9.85
N GLY A 257 7.62 17.43 -8.83
CA GLY A 257 8.06 17.35 -7.43
C GLY A 257 8.25 15.91 -6.95
N GLY A 258 7.30 15.02 -7.24
CA GLY A 258 7.40 13.60 -6.89
C GLY A 258 8.60 12.90 -7.57
N LEU A 259 8.83 13.17 -8.86
CA LEU A 259 9.96 12.62 -9.61
C LEU A 259 11.31 13.12 -9.05
N ILE A 260 11.46 14.43 -8.89
CA ILE A 260 12.71 15.04 -8.40
C ILE A 260 13.01 14.54 -6.99
N LEU A 261 11.99 14.47 -6.13
CA LEU A 261 12.17 13.99 -4.77
C LEU A 261 12.64 12.53 -4.76
N ASP A 262 11.97 11.63 -5.47
CA ASP A 262 12.34 10.20 -5.45
C ASP A 262 13.75 9.96 -6.02
N LEU A 263 14.13 10.66 -7.09
CA LEU A 263 15.49 10.56 -7.66
C LEU A 263 16.58 11.12 -6.73
N SER A 264 16.26 12.16 -5.93
CA SER A 264 17.25 12.88 -5.13
C SER A 264 17.27 12.49 -3.65
N ALA A 265 16.17 11.99 -3.08
CA ALA A 265 15.99 11.75 -1.64
C ALA A 265 17.10 10.88 -1.05
N GLY A 266 17.44 9.77 -1.72
CA GLY A 266 18.52 8.89 -1.32
C GLY A 266 19.87 9.61 -1.20
N TYR A 267 20.22 10.43 -2.19
CA TYR A 267 21.46 11.22 -2.19
C TYR A 267 21.43 12.32 -1.12
N LEU A 268 20.31 13.04 -1.01
CA LEU A 268 20.13 14.11 -0.04
C LEU A 268 20.33 13.61 1.39
N LEU A 269 19.78 12.44 1.73
CA LEU A 269 19.93 11.84 3.05
C LEU A 269 21.35 11.31 3.33
N PHE A 270 22.05 10.84 2.29
CA PHE A 270 23.35 10.18 2.45
C PHE A 270 24.45 11.17 2.87
N PHE A 271 24.55 12.33 2.20
CA PHE A 271 25.62 13.30 2.48
C PHE A 271 25.31 14.20 3.67
N ASP A 272 26.31 14.40 4.54
CA ASP A 272 26.18 15.21 5.76
C ASP A 272 25.66 16.64 5.49
N ALA A 273 26.14 17.27 4.41
CA ALA A 273 25.78 18.63 4.05
C ALA A 273 24.34 18.77 3.55
N THR A 274 23.82 17.76 2.85
CA THR A 274 22.46 17.80 2.27
C THR A 274 21.42 17.16 3.17
N ARG A 275 21.84 16.37 4.16
CA ARG A 275 20.95 15.58 5.02
C ARG A 275 19.83 16.38 5.67
N PRO A 276 20.04 17.58 6.24
CA PRO A 276 18.95 18.35 6.84
C PRO A 276 17.83 18.67 5.83
N TYR A 277 18.18 19.04 4.60
CA TYR A 277 17.22 19.28 3.52
C TYR A 277 16.50 17.98 3.13
N GLY A 278 17.26 16.89 2.98
CA GLY A 278 16.70 15.56 2.73
C GLY A 278 15.67 15.16 3.79
N PHE A 279 15.98 15.33 5.07
CA PHE A 279 15.07 15.05 6.19
C PHE A 279 13.78 15.86 6.10
N LEU A 280 13.88 17.17 5.86
CA LEU A 280 12.71 18.04 5.73
C LEU A 280 11.82 17.59 4.57
N SER A 281 12.42 17.37 3.38
CA SER A 281 11.70 16.99 2.17
C SER A 281 11.03 15.62 2.29
N VAL A 282 11.75 14.58 2.74
CA VAL A 282 11.14 13.23 2.90
C VAL A 282 10.11 13.21 4.01
N THR A 283 10.31 13.98 5.09
CA THR A 283 9.32 14.06 6.18
C THR A 283 8.03 14.68 5.69
N TYR A 284 8.14 15.82 4.99
CA TYR A 284 6.98 16.48 4.39
C TYR A 284 6.25 15.55 3.41
N PHE A 285 6.98 14.89 2.52
CA PHE A 285 6.42 13.96 1.54
C PHE A 285 5.66 12.78 2.19
N HIS A 286 6.25 12.12 3.18
CA HIS A 286 5.58 10.99 3.83
C HIS A 286 4.38 11.42 4.66
N CYS A 287 4.44 12.59 5.31
CA CYS A 287 3.28 13.19 5.97
C CYS A 287 2.17 13.52 4.97
N MET A 288 2.50 14.05 3.80
CA MET A 288 1.54 14.33 2.73
C MET A 288 0.93 13.02 2.20
N ASN A 289 1.74 12.01 1.92
CA ASN A 289 1.27 10.70 1.46
C ASN A 289 0.37 10.01 2.48
N SER A 290 0.61 10.20 3.78
CA SER A 290 -0.25 9.62 4.82
C SER A 290 -1.66 10.26 4.86
N GLN A 291 -1.84 11.41 4.21
CA GLN A 291 -3.13 12.09 4.08
C GLN A 291 -3.75 11.86 2.69
N LEU A 292 -2.93 11.80 1.64
CA LEU A 292 -3.38 11.59 0.26
C LEU A 292 -3.81 10.15 -0.01
N PHE A 293 -3.05 9.19 0.48
CA PHE A 293 -3.20 7.79 0.10
C PHE A 293 -3.52 6.91 1.31
N SER A 294 -4.38 5.92 1.09
CA SER A 294 -4.68 4.88 2.08
C SER A 294 -3.68 3.72 2.01
N ILE A 295 -2.38 4.01 2.04
CA ILE A 295 -1.27 3.03 1.87
C ILE A 295 -0.77 2.40 3.18
N GLY A 296 -1.61 2.40 4.22
CA GLY A 296 -1.32 1.80 5.52
C GLY A 296 -0.09 2.40 6.21
N MET A 297 0.71 1.54 6.86
CA MET A 297 1.82 1.95 7.73
C MET A 297 3.08 2.47 7.01
N PHE A 298 3.04 2.64 5.69
CA PHE A 298 4.23 2.95 4.87
C PHE A 298 4.87 4.27 5.23
N SER A 299 4.10 5.36 5.19
CA SER A 299 4.61 6.70 5.51
C SER A 299 5.31 6.73 6.86
N TYR A 300 4.69 6.12 7.88
CA TYR A 300 5.25 6.06 9.23
C TYR A 300 6.52 5.20 9.31
N THR A 301 6.58 4.10 8.55
CA THR A 301 7.78 3.26 8.51
C THR A 301 8.92 3.96 7.79
N MET A 302 8.66 4.66 6.69
CA MET A 302 9.69 5.46 6.02
C MET A 302 10.21 6.59 6.91
N LEU A 303 9.32 7.29 7.62
CA LEU A 303 9.73 8.27 8.64
C LEU A 303 10.62 7.66 9.73
N ALA A 304 10.30 6.44 10.19
CA ALA A 304 11.12 5.73 11.17
C ALA A 304 12.48 5.27 10.62
N THR A 305 12.64 5.14 9.30
CA THR A 305 13.92 4.80 8.66
C THR A 305 14.83 6.01 8.47
N SER A 306 14.29 7.23 8.31
CA SER A 306 15.10 8.44 8.06
C SER A 306 16.23 8.64 9.08
N PRO A 307 16.02 8.47 10.41
CA PRO A 307 17.09 8.57 11.42
C PRO A 307 18.28 7.63 11.21
N LEU A 308 18.13 6.54 10.45
CA LEU A 308 19.27 5.65 10.12
C LEU A 308 20.36 6.37 9.34
N PHE A 309 20.03 7.42 8.58
CA PHE A 309 21.00 8.19 7.79
C PHE A 309 21.79 9.19 8.64
N CYS A 310 21.36 9.50 9.86
CA CYS A 310 22.11 10.34 10.79
C CYS A 310 23.37 9.63 11.33
N TYR A 311 24.21 10.40 12.04
CA TYR A 311 25.34 9.85 12.79
C TYR A 311 24.88 8.77 13.76
N THR A 312 25.59 7.64 13.83
CA THR A 312 25.10 6.43 14.51
C THR A 312 24.93 6.59 16.03
N ASP A 313 25.56 7.61 16.62
CA ASP A 313 25.48 8.00 18.03
C ASP A 313 24.42 9.08 18.31
N TRP A 314 23.65 9.53 17.29
CA TRP A 314 22.61 10.55 17.45
C TRP A 314 21.64 10.27 18.62
N PRO A 315 21.21 9.02 18.91
CA PRO A 315 20.28 8.80 20.01
C PRO A 315 20.89 9.18 21.36
N ARG A 316 22.18 8.88 21.56
CA ARG A 316 22.86 9.21 22.82
C ARG A 316 22.88 10.71 23.03
N ARG A 317 23.21 11.47 21.98
CA ARG A 317 23.22 12.93 22.01
C ARG A 317 21.81 13.50 22.24
N PHE A 318 20.81 12.96 21.56
CA PHE A 318 19.43 13.41 21.71
C PHE A 318 18.89 13.18 23.13
N PHE A 319 18.98 11.95 23.64
CA PHE A 319 18.47 11.60 24.96
C PHE A 319 19.31 12.17 26.13
N ALA A 320 20.54 12.62 25.89
CA ALA A 320 21.35 13.30 26.91
C ALA A 320 20.73 14.62 27.40
N HIS A 321 19.88 15.26 26.58
CA HIS A 321 19.19 16.51 26.93
C HIS A 321 17.96 16.30 27.82
N PHE A 322 17.51 15.05 28.04
CA PHE A 322 16.31 14.77 28.81
C PHE A 322 16.58 14.79 30.32
N PRO A 323 15.58 15.19 31.15
CA PRO A 323 15.71 15.20 32.60
C PRO A 323 16.15 13.86 33.20
N ALA A 324 16.95 13.91 34.26
CA ALA A 324 17.55 12.72 34.87
C ALA A 324 16.52 11.69 35.38
N PHE A 325 15.33 12.13 35.81
CA PHE A 325 14.28 11.22 36.30
C PHE A 325 13.71 10.31 35.20
N LEU A 326 13.81 10.70 33.92
CA LEU A 326 13.37 9.88 32.78
C LEU A 326 14.41 8.83 32.36
N ARG A 327 15.65 8.89 32.87
CA ARG A 327 16.75 7.98 32.48
C ARG A 327 16.47 6.50 32.82
N ALA A 328 15.55 6.21 33.72
CA ALA A 328 15.16 4.84 34.05
C ALA A 328 14.43 4.13 32.88
N VAL A 329 13.74 4.90 32.02
CA VAL A 329 12.94 4.37 30.89
C VAL A 329 13.61 4.69 29.55
N LEU A 330 14.33 5.81 29.47
CA LEU A 330 14.96 6.26 28.23
C LEU A 330 16.21 5.45 27.87
N PRO A 331 16.62 5.45 26.58
CA PRO A 331 17.84 4.80 26.11
C PRO A 331 19.11 5.28 26.84
N LEU A 332 20.10 4.39 26.94
CA LEU A 332 21.36 4.69 27.60
C LEU A 332 22.16 5.77 26.88
N THR A 333 22.52 6.83 27.61
CA THR A 333 23.32 7.94 27.09
C THR A 333 24.83 7.77 27.31
N SER A 334 25.25 6.75 28.06
CA SER A 334 26.67 6.54 28.37
C SER A 334 27.49 6.23 27.11
N PRO A 335 28.71 6.79 26.97
CA PRO A 335 29.58 6.52 25.84
C PRO A 335 30.36 5.20 25.97
N ASP A 336 30.24 4.49 27.10
CA ASP A 336 31.00 3.26 27.36
C ASP A 336 30.54 2.13 26.42
N GLN A 337 31.24 2.01 25.30
CA GLN A 337 31.03 1.00 24.28
C GLN A 337 31.97 -0.18 24.49
N GLN A 338 31.46 -1.38 24.26
CA GLN A 338 32.23 -2.62 24.42
C GLN A 338 32.71 -3.15 23.07
N PRO A 339 33.92 -3.77 23.00
CA PRO A 339 34.36 -4.43 21.80
C PRO A 339 33.46 -5.64 21.48
N SER A 340 33.25 -5.92 20.20
CA SER A 340 32.38 -6.99 19.72
C SER A 340 33.16 -7.96 18.83
N ALA A 341 32.98 -9.26 19.05
CA ALA A 341 33.61 -10.29 18.23
C ALA A 341 33.10 -10.31 16.77
N SER A 342 32.00 -9.61 16.47
CA SER A 342 31.47 -9.42 15.11
C SER A 342 32.23 -8.35 14.31
N CYS A 343 33.09 -7.54 14.97
CA CYS A 343 33.77 -6.41 14.35
C CYS A 343 35.26 -6.71 14.11
N VAL A 344 35.84 -5.97 13.15
CA VAL A 344 37.28 -5.94 12.86
C VAL A 344 37.85 -4.64 13.39
N TYR A 345 38.78 -4.75 14.34
CA TYR A 345 39.51 -3.61 14.89
C TYR A 345 40.86 -3.48 14.19
N PRO A 346 41.29 -2.25 13.83
CA PRO A 346 42.66 -2.04 13.39
C PRO A 346 43.62 -2.36 14.55
N GLU A 347 44.53 -3.32 14.35
CA GLU A 347 45.60 -3.59 15.32
C GLU A 347 46.65 -2.46 15.23
N ILE A 348 47.09 -1.92 16.38
CA ILE A 348 48.06 -0.82 16.46
C ILE A 348 49.47 -1.26 15.96
N SER A 349 49.73 -2.57 15.88
CA SER A 349 51.05 -3.14 15.60
C SER A 349 51.15 -4.01 14.34
N SER A 350 50.08 -4.16 13.55
CA SER A 350 50.11 -4.95 12.31
C SER A 350 49.43 -4.23 11.14
N THR A 351 50.07 -4.25 9.96
CA THR A 351 49.59 -3.58 8.74
C THR A 351 48.39 -4.26 8.10
N THR A 352 48.00 -5.47 8.55
CA THR A 352 46.88 -6.23 7.99
C THR A 352 45.95 -6.78 9.09
N PRO A 353 44.66 -6.38 9.12
CA PRO A 353 43.72 -6.87 10.12
C PRO A 353 43.46 -8.38 9.97
N LYS A 354 43.34 -9.09 11.11
CA LYS A 354 43.01 -10.53 11.12
C LYS A 354 41.55 -10.77 10.72
N LEU A 355 41.32 -11.05 9.44
CA LEU A 355 39.99 -11.32 8.89
C LEU A 355 39.56 -12.77 9.14
N ARG A 356 38.49 -12.96 9.92
CA ARG A 356 37.86 -14.28 10.13
C ARG A 356 36.94 -14.65 8.97
N PHE A 357 36.66 -15.94 8.80
CA PHE A 357 35.75 -16.45 7.77
C PHE A 357 34.36 -15.79 7.84
N LYS A 358 33.80 -15.60 9.05
CA LYS A 358 32.51 -14.92 9.26
C LYS A 358 32.46 -13.49 8.70
N HIS A 359 33.57 -12.74 8.80
CA HIS A 359 33.64 -11.37 8.27
C HIS A 359 33.59 -11.36 6.74
N ARG A 360 34.27 -12.32 6.11
CA ARG A 360 34.23 -12.50 4.65
C ARG A 360 32.82 -12.89 4.20
N LEU A 361 32.16 -13.81 4.91
CA LEU A 361 30.79 -14.22 4.59
C LEU A 361 29.81 -13.04 4.69
N ALA A 362 29.91 -12.21 5.73
CA ALA A 362 29.08 -11.01 5.87
C ALA A 362 29.29 -10.01 4.73
N ALA A 363 30.54 -9.78 4.32
CA ALA A 363 30.86 -8.94 3.17
C ALA A 363 30.31 -9.51 1.85
N ILE A 364 30.46 -10.82 1.60
CA ILE A 364 29.91 -11.50 0.42
C ILE A 364 28.38 -11.34 0.40
N PHE A 365 27.73 -11.61 1.53
CA PHE A 365 26.29 -11.43 1.67
C PHE A 365 25.85 -10.00 1.38
N THR A 366 26.58 -9.00 1.91
CA THR A 366 26.27 -7.58 1.70
C THR A 366 26.32 -7.21 0.22
N VAL A 367 27.38 -7.65 -0.49
CA VAL A 367 27.54 -7.38 -1.92
C VAL A 367 26.48 -8.09 -2.74
N LEU A 368 26.25 -9.38 -2.48
CA LEU A 368 25.24 -10.17 -3.20
C LEU A 368 23.83 -9.63 -2.99
N TYR A 369 23.50 -9.23 -1.76
CA TYR A 369 22.21 -8.64 -1.44
C TYR A 369 21.98 -7.33 -2.21
N ILE A 370 22.99 -6.44 -2.24
CA ILE A 370 22.87 -5.17 -2.98
C ILE A 370 22.67 -5.44 -4.47
N ILE A 371 23.44 -6.36 -5.06
CA ILE A 371 23.30 -6.75 -6.48
C ILE A 371 21.89 -7.29 -6.73
N GLU A 372 21.40 -8.18 -5.86
CA GLU A 372 20.07 -8.77 -5.97
C GLU A 372 18.96 -7.71 -5.87
N GLN A 373 19.06 -6.74 -4.95
CA GLN A 373 18.05 -5.69 -4.81
C GLN A 373 18.05 -4.69 -5.98
N PHE A 374 19.18 -4.48 -6.67
CA PHE A 374 19.19 -3.75 -7.94
C PHE A 374 18.67 -4.58 -9.12
N PHE A 375 18.88 -5.89 -9.09
CA PHE A 375 18.47 -6.80 -10.16
C PHE A 375 16.96 -7.10 -10.15
N MET A 376 16.39 -7.39 -8.97
CA MET A 376 15.02 -7.88 -8.83
C MET A 376 13.98 -6.97 -9.50
N PRO A 377 14.01 -5.63 -9.34
CA PRO A 377 13.04 -4.72 -9.98
C PRO A 377 13.01 -4.74 -11.50
N TYR A 378 14.00 -5.37 -12.15
CA TYR A 378 14.10 -5.51 -13.60
C TYR A 378 14.12 -6.98 -14.07
N SER A 379 13.94 -7.93 -13.17
CA SER A 379 14.01 -9.38 -13.45
C SER A 379 12.85 -9.93 -14.30
N HIS A 380 11.91 -9.08 -14.71
CA HIS A 380 10.67 -9.44 -15.42
C HIS A 380 10.86 -10.09 -16.79
N PHE A 381 12.07 -10.01 -17.36
CA PHE A 381 12.43 -10.76 -18.56
C PHE A 381 12.52 -12.28 -18.31
N ILE A 382 12.68 -12.71 -17.05
CA ILE A 382 12.64 -14.12 -16.63
C ILE A 382 11.19 -14.55 -16.41
N THR A 383 10.43 -13.74 -15.67
CA THR A 383 9.09 -14.07 -15.18
C THR A 383 7.98 -13.50 -16.07
N LYS A 384 8.10 -13.75 -17.38
CA LYS A 384 7.25 -13.16 -18.44
C LYS A 384 5.75 -13.42 -18.28
N GLY A 385 5.36 -14.48 -17.58
CA GLY A 385 3.94 -14.83 -17.37
C GLY A 385 3.19 -13.87 -16.46
N TYR A 386 3.92 -13.10 -15.64
CA TYR A 386 3.34 -12.07 -14.79
C TYR A 386 3.31 -10.69 -15.45
N ASN A 387 3.93 -10.55 -16.62
CA ASN A 387 3.86 -9.29 -17.38
C ASN A 387 2.45 -9.14 -17.95
N ASN A 388 1.83 -8.00 -17.67
CA ASN A 388 0.57 -7.57 -18.28
C ASN A 388 0.88 -6.32 -19.11
N TRP A 389 0.01 -5.30 -19.13
CA TRP A 389 0.37 -3.99 -19.68
C TRP A 389 1.52 -3.31 -18.91
N THR A 390 1.71 -3.72 -17.65
CA THR A 390 2.87 -3.34 -16.83
C THR A 390 3.75 -4.57 -16.62
N ASN A 391 5.07 -4.39 -16.67
CA ASN A 391 6.02 -5.48 -16.49
C ASN A 391 6.13 -5.91 -15.02
N GLY A 392 6.20 -7.22 -14.80
CA GLY A 392 6.45 -7.82 -13.50
C GLY A 392 5.22 -8.13 -12.65
N LEU A 393 5.42 -9.05 -11.70
CA LEU A 393 4.45 -9.30 -10.64
C LEU A 393 4.38 -8.08 -9.71
N TYR A 394 3.16 -7.63 -9.43
CA TYR A 394 2.92 -6.40 -8.68
C TYR A 394 3.56 -6.46 -7.28
N GLY A 395 4.28 -5.40 -6.89
CA GLY A 395 4.67 -5.16 -5.50
C GLY A 395 6.13 -5.46 -5.11
N TYR A 396 7.03 -5.86 -6.01
CA TYR A 396 8.48 -5.95 -5.70
C TYR A 396 9.38 -5.10 -6.61
N SER A 397 8.79 -4.40 -7.59
CA SER A 397 9.50 -3.61 -8.60
C SER A 397 9.68 -2.14 -8.25
N TRP A 398 9.18 -1.71 -7.09
CA TRP A 398 9.19 -0.32 -6.62
C TRP A 398 8.40 0.67 -7.51
N ASP A 399 7.45 0.16 -8.31
CA ASP A 399 6.55 0.96 -9.15
C ASP A 399 5.46 1.61 -8.29
N MET A 400 5.82 2.61 -7.47
CA MET A 400 4.93 3.24 -6.50
C MET A 400 4.09 4.35 -7.16
N MET A 401 2.77 4.10 -7.27
CA MET A 401 1.73 5.02 -7.78
C MET A 401 1.93 5.52 -9.22
N VAL A 402 2.57 4.74 -10.09
CA VAL A 402 2.81 5.14 -11.50
C VAL A 402 1.59 4.90 -12.40
N HIS A 403 0.70 3.97 -12.03
CA HIS A 403 -0.41 3.54 -12.87
C HIS A 403 -1.74 3.66 -12.12
N SER A 404 -2.68 4.41 -12.71
CA SER A 404 -4.09 4.42 -12.34
C SER A 404 -4.87 3.57 -13.34
N ARG A 405 -5.80 2.74 -12.84
CA ARG A 405 -6.65 1.87 -13.67
C ARG A 405 -8.12 2.12 -13.36
N SER A 406 -8.96 2.08 -14.39
CA SER A 406 -10.41 2.13 -14.23
C SER A 406 -11.08 1.08 -15.12
N HIS A 407 -12.07 0.38 -14.55
CA HIS A 407 -12.82 -0.68 -15.23
C HIS A 407 -14.24 -0.20 -15.51
N GLN A 408 -14.64 -0.15 -16.78
CA GLN A 408 -16.01 0.15 -17.14
C GLN A 408 -16.89 -1.10 -17.21
N HIS A 409 -16.35 -2.20 -17.73
CA HIS A 409 -17.10 -3.42 -17.99
C HIS A 409 -16.31 -4.66 -17.61
N VAL A 410 -16.94 -5.56 -16.85
CA VAL A 410 -16.38 -6.85 -16.44
C VAL A 410 -17.49 -7.89 -16.53
N LYS A 411 -17.42 -8.75 -17.53
CA LYS A 411 -18.39 -9.81 -17.80
C LYS A 411 -17.70 -11.16 -17.79
N ILE A 412 -18.29 -12.09 -17.05
CA ILE A 412 -17.84 -13.49 -16.98
C ILE A 412 -18.96 -14.33 -17.58
N THR A 413 -18.63 -15.08 -18.62
CA THR A 413 -19.55 -15.97 -19.30
C THR A 413 -19.08 -17.40 -19.10
N TYR A 414 -19.98 -18.30 -18.73
CA TYR A 414 -19.71 -19.73 -18.74
C TYR A 414 -20.48 -20.40 -19.87
N LYS A 415 -19.94 -21.50 -20.39
CA LYS A 415 -20.62 -22.42 -21.29
C LYS A 415 -20.41 -23.84 -20.78
N ASP A 416 -21.49 -24.57 -20.52
CA ASP A 416 -21.38 -25.97 -20.12
C ASP A 416 -21.07 -26.85 -21.34
N GLY A 417 -19.96 -27.59 -21.30
CA GLY A 417 -19.57 -28.53 -22.34
C GLY A 417 -20.55 -29.68 -22.52
N GLN A 418 -21.32 -30.04 -21.48
CA GLN A 418 -22.32 -31.12 -21.58
C GLN A 418 -23.66 -30.64 -22.17
N THR A 419 -24.24 -29.57 -21.63
CA THR A 419 -25.58 -29.11 -22.06
C THR A 419 -25.51 -28.11 -23.21
N GLY A 420 -24.38 -27.42 -23.38
CA GLY A 420 -24.24 -26.28 -24.28
C GLY A 420 -24.85 -24.98 -23.73
N ASP A 421 -25.37 -24.99 -22.49
CA ASP A 421 -25.99 -23.81 -21.89
C ASP A 421 -24.96 -22.71 -21.66
N ILE A 422 -25.34 -21.48 -21.99
CA ILE A 422 -24.53 -20.28 -21.80
C ILE A 422 -25.17 -19.44 -20.71
N GLY A 423 -24.37 -18.99 -19.75
CA GLY A 423 -24.84 -18.10 -18.69
C GLY A 423 -23.79 -17.13 -18.21
N TYR A 424 -24.19 -16.26 -17.30
CA TYR A 424 -23.37 -15.17 -16.78
C TYR A 424 -23.12 -15.32 -15.29
N LEU A 425 -21.90 -14.99 -14.86
CA LEU A 425 -21.52 -14.97 -13.45
C LEU A 425 -21.29 -13.53 -13.00
N ASN A 426 -21.79 -13.20 -11.81
CA ASN A 426 -21.46 -11.95 -11.16
C ASN A 426 -19.99 -11.98 -10.69
N PRO A 427 -19.12 -11.08 -11.18
CA PRO A 427 -17.69 -11.11 -10.89
C PRO A 427 -17.31 -11.03 -9.40
N GLY A 428 -18.17 -10.44 -8.56
CA GLY A 428 -17.89 -10.18 -7.13
C GLY A 428 -18.38 -11.25 -6.16
N VAL A 429 -19.02 -12.33 -6.63
CA VAL A 429 -19.64 -13.33 -5.73
C VAL A 429 -18.61 -14.27 -5.10
N PHE A 430 -17.64 -14.74 -5.87
CA PHE A 430 -16.71 -15.79 -5.45
C PHE A 430 -15.39 -15.26 -4.90
N THR A 431 -15.18 -13.94 -4.86
CA THR A 431 -13.98 -13.35 -4.28
C THR A 431 -14.22 -11.91 -3.81
N GLN A 432 -13.54 -11.51 -2.74
CA GLN A 432 -13.60 -10.15 -2.19
C GLN A 432 -12.68 -9.18 -2.91
N SER A 433 -11.68 -9.68 -3.65
CA SER A 433 -10.70 -8.84 -4.33
C SER A 433 -11.14 -8.50 -5.75
N ARG A 434 -10.82 -7.29 -6.20
CA ARG A 434 -11.05 -6.85 -7.59
C ARG A 434 -9.81 -6.97 -8.47
N ARG A 435 -8.62 -7.19 -7.89
CA ARG A 435 -7.33 -7.14 -8.61
C ARG A 435 -7.11 -8.25 -9.63
N TRP A 436 -7.83 -9.36 -9.53
CA TRP A 436 -7.67 -10.49 -10.46
C TRP A 436 -7.98 -10.11 -11.91
N LYS A 437 -8.75 -9.03 -12.12
CA LYS A 437 -9.15 -8.52 -13.43
C LYS A 437 -7.98 -7.95 -14.24
N ASP A 438 -6.92 -7.51 -13.57
CA ASP A 438 -5.78 -6.82 -14.20
C ASP A 438 -4.56 -7.73 -14.43
N HIS A 439 -4.64 -8.97 -13.94
CA HIS A 439 -3.48 -9.85 -13.80
C HIS A 439 -3.80 -11.24 -14.35
N GLY A 440 -3.15 -11.63 -15.45
CA GLY A 440 -3.43 -12.90 -16.11
C GLY A 440 -3.20 -14.14 -15.22
N ASP A 441 -2.20 -14.11 -14.35
CA ASP A 441 -1.96 -15.21 -13.41
C ASP A 441 -3.11 -15.38 -12.41
N MET A 442 -3.67 -14.28 -11.93
CA MET A 442 -4.84 -14.28 -11.05
C MET A 442 -6.12 -14.63 -11.80
N LEU A 443 -6.30 -14.15 -13.03
CA LEU A 443 -7.42 -14.53 -13.90
C LEU A 443 -7.46 -16.05 -14.11
N LYS A 444 -6.30 -16.66 -14.40
CA LYS A 444 -6.16 -18.12 -14.55
C LYS A 444 -6.51 -18.86 -13.25
N GLN A 445 -6.03 -18.36 -12.10
CA GLN A 445 -6.39 -18.91 -10.79
C GLN A 445 -7.91 -18.80 -10.54
N TYR A 446 -8.53 -17.69 -10.93
CA TYR A 446 -9.96 -17.49 -10.77
C TYR A 446 -10.77 -18.46 -11.64
N ALA A 447 -10.44 -18.56 -12.93
CA ALA A 447 -11.07 -19.50 -13.85
C ALA A 447 -10.96 -20.95 -13.34
N THR A 448 -9.77 -21.34 -12.89
CA THR A 448 -9.53 -22.69 -12.34
C THR A 448 -10.38 -22.92 -11.08
N CYS A 449 -10.46 -21.95 -10.18
CA CYS A 449 -11.31 -22.04 -9.00
C CYS A 449 -12.80 -22.15 -9.37
N LEU A 450 -13.29 -21.31 -10.28
CA LEU A 450 -14.67 -21.36 -10.76
C LEU A 450 -14.99 -22.73 -11.39
N SER A 451 -14.09 -23.29 -12.20
CA SER A 451 -14.27 -24.62 -12.80
C SER A 451 -14.46 -25.73 -11.75
N GLN A 452 -13.90 -25.58 -10.55
CA GLN A 452 -14.06 -26.51 -9.44
C GLN A 452 -15.33 -26.25 -8.61
N LEU A 453 -15.85 -25.02 -8.62
CA LEU A 453 -17.01 -24.61 -7.84
C LEU A 453 -18.34 -24.81 -8.59
N LEU A 454 -18.36 -24.51 -9.89
CA LEU A 454 -19.56 -24.56 -10.74
C LEU A 454 -20.25 -25.93 -10.82
N PRO A 455 -19.57 -27.09 -10.68
CA PRO A 455 -20.23 -28.39 -10.56
C PRO A 455 -21.21 -28.48 -9.38
N ARG A 456 -21.04 -27.66 -8.33
CA ARG A 456 -22.02 -27.59 -7.21
C ARG A 456 -23.34 -26.92 -7.60
N TYR A 457 -23.38 -26.27 -8.76
CA TYR A 457 -24.53 -25.55 -9.31
C TYR A 457 -25.04 -26.20 -10.60
N ASN A 458 -24.79 -27.50 -10.78
CA ASN A 458 -25.20 -28.29 -11.95
C ASN A 458 -24.56 -27.88 -13.29
N ILE A 459 -23.37 -27.29 -13.26
CA ILE A 459 -22.58 -26.97 -14.47
C ILE A 459 -21.36 -27.89 -14.47
N SER A 460 -21.36 -28.92 -15.32
CA SER A 460 -20.42 -30.04 -15.18
C SER A 460 -19.09 -29.80 -15.85
N GLU A 461 -19.09 -29.26 -17.07
CA GLU A 461 -17.89 -29.01 -17.87
C GLU A 461 -17.78 -27.52 -18.24
N PRO A 462 -17.53 -26.63 -17.26
CA PRO A 462 -17.53 -25.19 -17.49
C PRO A 462 -16.34 -24.72 -18.34
N GLU A 463 -16.60 -24.25 -19.55
CA GLU A 463 -15.73 -23.32 -20.29
C GLU A 463 -15.99 -21.90 -19.75
N ILE A 464 -14.95 -21.12 -19.43
CA ILE A 464 -15.12 -19.79 -18.81
C ILE A 464 -14.37 -18.71 -19.60
N TYR A 465 -15.13 -17.71 -20.02
CA TYR A 465 -14.70 -16.59 -20.85
C TYR A 465 -14.80 -15.29 -20.08
N PHE A 466 -13.80 -14.42 -20.26
CA PHE A 466 -13.70 -13.16 -19.55
C PHE A 466 -13.65 -11.99 -20.53
N ASP A 467 -14.58 -11.06 -20.34
CA ASP A 467 -14.67 -9.82 -21.09
C ASP A 467 -14.41 -8.66 -20.12
N ILE A 468 -13.19 -8.13 -20.15
CA ILE A 468 -12.70 -7.14 -19.18
C ILE A 468 -12.17 -5.91 -19.93
N TRP A 469 -12.79 -4.76 -19.68
CA TRP A 469 -12.43 -3.46 -20.23
C TRP A 469 -11.73 -2.62 -19.17
N VAL A 470 -10.55 -2.11 -19.54
CA VAL A 470 -9.69 -1.35 -18.65
C VAL A 470 -9.16 -0.13 -19.38
N SER A 471 -9.16 1.02 -18.71
CA SER A 471 -8.32 2.16 -19.05
C SER A 471 -7.16 2.24 -18.07
N ILE A 472 -5.97 2.58 -18.59
CA ILE A 472 -4.77 2.85 -17.79
C ILE A 472 -4.27 4.25 -18.11
N ASN A 473 -4.09 5.08 -17.07
CA ASN A 473 -3.62 6.47 -17.16
C ASN A 473 -4.39 7.26 -18.26
N GLU A 474 -5.73 7.28 -18.17
CA GLU A 474 -6.62 8.07 -19.03
C GLU A 474 -6.55 7.74 -20.53
N ARG A 475 -6.10 6.54 -20.91
CA ARG A 475 -6.23 6.05 -22.29
C ARG A 475 -7.67 5.58 -22.58
N PHE A 476 -7.94 5.24 -23.84
CA PHE A 476 -9.16 4.52 -24.22
C PHE A 476 -9.40 3.30 -23.32
N GLN A 477 -10.67 3.05 -22.99
CA GLN A 477 -11.12 1.77 -22.47
C GLN A 477 -10.90 0.71 -23.57
N GLN A 478 -10.15 -0.34 -23.25
CA GLN A 478 -9.89 -1.43 -24.19
C GLN A 478 -9.85 -2.77 -23.45
N ARG A 479 -9.95 -3.86 -24.22
CA ARG A 479 -9.90 -5.22 -23.69
C ARG A 479 -8.48 -5.56 -23.23
N ILE A 480 -8.33 -6.08 -22.01
CA ILE A 480 -7.03 -6.56 -21.51
C ILE A 480 -6.77 -8.02 -21.87
N PHE A 481 -7.80 -8.85 -21.98
CA PHE A 481 -7.69 -10.28 -22.34
C PHE A 481 -8.62 -10.60 -23.52
N ASP A 482 -8.24 -11.61 -24.32
CA ASP A 482 -9.05 -12.07 -25.46
C ASP A 482 -10.33 -12.76 -24.94
N PRO A 483 -11.53 -12.19 -25.20
CA PRO A 483 -12.80 -12.73 -24.68
C PRO A 483 -13.21 -14.06 -25.32
N ARG A 484 -12.53 -14.50 -26.39
CA ARG A 484 -12.84 -15.74 -27.14
C ARG A 484 -12.13 -16.96 -26.58
N VAL A 485 -11.20 -16.77 -25.64
CA VAL A 485 -10.37 -17.84 -25.10
C VAL A 485 -11.01 -18.40 -23.84
N ASP A 486 -11.20 -19.72 -23.79
CA ASP A 486 -11.54 -20.41 -22.54
C ASP A 486 -10.32 -20.40 -21.60
N ILE A 487 -10.41 -19.59 -20.55
CA ILE A 487 -9.30 -19.41 -19.61
C ILE A 487 -9.09 -20.66 -18.76
N VAL A 488 -10.06 -21.56 -18.62
CA VAL A 488 -9.90 -22.82 -17.86
C VAL A 488 -8.88 -23.73 -18.54
N THR A 489 -8.95 -23.87 -19.86
CA THR A 489 -8.02 -24.72 -20.63
C THR A 489 -6.79 -23.96 -21.16
N ALA A 490 -6.83 -22.63 -21.24
CA ALA A 490 -5.73 -21.83 -21.77
C ALA A 490 -4.40 -22.04 -21.03
N ASP A 491 -3.31 -22.15 -21.79
CA ASP A 491 -1.97 -22.29 -21.23
C ASP A 491 -1.53 -21.00 -20.50
N TRP A 492 -0.94 -21.18 -19.32
CA TRP A 492 -0.25 -20.11 -18.59
C TRP A 492 1.00 -20.67 -17.91
N SER A 493 2.09 -19.90 -17.94
CA SER A 493 3.36 -20.28 -17.30
C SER A 493 4.06 -19.04 -16.77
N PRO A 494 4.69 -19.09 -15.57
CA PRO A 494 5.47 -17.98 -15.04
C PRO A 494 6.57 -17.46 -15.98
N PHE A 495 7.10 -18.32 -16.86
CA PHE A 495 8.28 -18.03 -17.67
C PHE A 495 7.99 -17.72 -19.15
N LYS A 496 6.74 -17.87 -19.59
CA LYS A 496 6.32 -17.60 -20.97
C LYS A 496 5.37 -16.39 -21.00
N PRO A 497 5.40 -15.55 -22.05
CA PRO A 497 4.40 -14.50 -22.23
C PRO A 497 2.99 -15.08 -22.22
N ASN A 498 2.04 -14.31 -21.70
CA ASN A 498 0.64 -14.68 -21.69
C ASN A 498 0.06 -14.60 -23.12
N PRO A 499 -0.34 -15.72 -23.75
CA PRO A 499 -0.77 -15.72 -25.16
C PRO A 499 -2.15 -15.10 -25.41
N TRP A 500 -2.96 -14.94 -24.36
CA TRP A 500 -4.32 -14.39 -24.43
C TRP A 500 -4.42 -12.98 -23.81
N LEU A 501 -3.27 -12.35 -23.52
CA LEU A 501 -3.20 -10.93 -23.16
C LEU A 501 -3.27 -10.08 -24.43
N MET A 502 -4.18 -9.12 -24.46
CA MET A 502 -4.31 -8.16 -25.55
C MET A 502 -3.24 -7.05 -25.42
N PRO A 503 -2.64 -6.59 -26.54
CA PRO A 503 -1.65 -5.54 -26.50
C PRO A 503 -2.27 -4.21 -26.06
N LEU A 504 -1.54 -3.42 -25.28
CA LEU A 504 -1.94 -2.05 -25.00
C LEU A 504 -1.83 -1.22 -26.28
N LEU A 505 -2.91 -0.55 -26.70
CA LEU A 505 -2.94 0.33 -27.87
C LEU A 505 -2.20 1.66 -27.61
N VAL A 506 -0.88 1.59 -27.49
CA VAL A 506 -0.01 2.75 -27.16
C VAL A 506 -0.05 3.83 -28.25
N ASP A 507 -0.23 3.45 -29.52
CA ASP A 507 -0.31 4.39 -30.65
C ASP A 507 -1.49 5.36 -30.55
N LEU A 508 -2.50 5.01 -29.75
CA LEU A 508 -3.67 5.86 -29.49
C LEU A 508 -3.47 6.81 -28.29
N SER A 509 -2.34 6.76 -27.58
CA SER A 509 -2.08 7.62 -26.42
C SER A 509 -2.19 9.13 -26.71
N PRO A 510 -1.82 9.66 -27.90
CA PRO A 510 -2.00 11.07 -28.22
C PRO A 510 -3.46 11.56 -28.18
N TRP A 511 -4.45 10.67 -28.19
CA TRP A 511 -5.86 11.06 -28.08
C TRP A 511 -6.24 11.66 -26.72
N ARG A 512 -5.43 11.50 -25.68
CA ARG A 512 -5.70 12.03 -24.34
C ARG A 512 -5.98 13.53 -24.31
N THR A 513 -5.20 14.32 -25.04
CA THR A 513 -5.44 15.78 -25.11
C THR A 513 -6.79 16.07 -25.76
N LYS A 514 -7.16 15.29 -26.78
CA LYS A 514 -8.44 15.40 -27.46
C LYS A 514 -9.61 14.93 -26.59
N PHE A 515 -9.41 13.97 -25.67
CA PHE A 515 -10.42 13.61 -24.68
C PHE A 515 -10.74 14.80 -23.78
N GLN A 516 -9.71 15.46 -23.25
CA GLN A 516 -9.87 16.64 -22.39
C GLN A 516 -10.57 17.79 -23.14
N GLU A 517 -10.25 18.00 -24.42
CA GLU A 517 -10.93 18.99 -25.27
C GLU A 517 -12.42 18.66 -25.47
N ILE A 518 -12.75 17.39 -25.71
CA ILE A 518 -14.13 16.95 -25.90
C ILE A 518 -14.91 17.06 -24.58
N GLU A 519 -14.37 16.54 -23.47
CA GLU A 519 -14.97 16.60 -22.15
C GLU A 519 -15.19 18.05 -21.71
N GLY A 520 -14.23 18.94 -21.94
CA GLY A 520 -14.37 20.38 -21.63
C GLY A 520 -15.40 21.12 -22.49
N SER A 521 -15.85 20.54 -23.61
CA SER A 521 -16.88 21.12 -24.47
C SER A 521 -18.31 20.72 -24.10
N LEU A 522 -18.46 19.68 -23.28
CA LEU A 522 -19.77 19.16 -22.86
C LEU A 522 -20.28 19.85 -21.60
N ASP A 523 -21.58 19.72 -21.36
CA ASP A 523 -22.18 20.16 -20.11
C ASP A 523 -21.84 19.21 -18.95
N ASN A 524 -22.03 19.68 -17.72
CA ASN A 524 -21.73 18.89 -16.52
C ASN A 524 -22.66 17.68 -16.31
N GLN A 525 -23.72 17.52 -17.11
CA GLN A 525 -24.70 16.44 -16.98
C GLN A 525 -24.44 15.29 -17.97
N THR A 526 -23.63 15.56 -18.99
CA THR A 526 -23.27 14.58 -20.01
C THR A 526 -22.00 13.84 -19.60
N GLU A 527 -22.10 12.52 -19.55
CA GLU A 527 -20.95 11.65 -19.35
C GLU A 527 -20.48 11.09 -20.69
N ILE A 528 -19.17 10.86 -20.78
CA ILE A 528 -18.52 10.28 -21.94
C ILE A 528 -17.73 9.06 -21.52
N VAL A 529 -17.76 8.02 -22.35
CA VAL A 529 -16.75 6.97 -22.26
C VAL A 529 -16.11 6.69 -23.61
N PHE A 530 -14.79 6.85 -23.66
CA PHE A 530 -13.96 6.58 -24.83
C PHE A 530 -13.54 5.12 -24.88
N ILE A 531 -13.83 4.45 -25.99
CA ILE A 531 -13.58 3.03 -26.20
C ILE A 531 -12.72 2.81 -27.45
N ALA A 532 -11.79 1.86 -27.35
CA ALA A 532 -11.07 1.30 -28.49
C ALA A 532 -11.19 -0.23 -28.45
N ASP A 533 -11.71 -0.83 -29.52
CA ASP A 533 -11.87 -2.28 -29.64
C ASP A 533 -11.10 -2.85 -30.84
N PHE A 534 -10.76 -4.13 -30.74
CA PHE A 534 -9.93 -4.83 -31.71
C PHE A 534 -10.74 -5.36 -32.90
N PRO A 535 -10.11 -5.48 -34.09
CA PRO A 535 -10.75 -6.05 -35.28
C PRO A 535 -11.42 -7.40 -35.04
N GLY A 536 -12.66 -7.55 -35.54
CA GLY A 536 -13.43 -8.79 -35.45
C GLY A 536 -14.01 -9.10 -34.06
N LEU A 537 -13.83 -8.21 -33.07
CA LEU A 537 -14.52 -8.27 -31.79
C LEU A 537 -15.77 -7.39 -31.81
N HIS A 538 -16.61 -7.60 -30.80
CA HIS A 538 -17.76 -6.74 -30.54
C HIS A 538 -17.94 -6.48 -29.05
N LEU A 539 -18.53 -5.34 -28.75
CA LEU A 539 -19.03 -4.99 -27.43
C LEU A 539 -20.55 -5.17 -27.42
N GLU A 540 -21.03 -6.14 -26.64
CA GLU A 540 -22.44 -6.21 -26.27
C GLU A 540 -22.65 -5.39 -25.01
N ASN A 541 -23.52 -4.38 -25.10
CA ASN A 541 -23.81 -3.50 -23.97
C ASN A 541 -25.33 -3.32 -23.82
N PHE A 542 -25.77 -3.14 -22.57
CA PHE A 542 -27.14 -2.79 -22.24
C PHE A 542 -27.17 -1.33 -21.78
N VAL A 543 -27.98 -0.51 -22.43
CA VAL A 543 -28.19 0.88 -22.02
C VAL A 543 -29.33 0.90 -21.01
N SER A 544 -29.07 1.29 -19.76
CA SER A 544 -30.14 1.42 -18.76
C SER A 544 -31.21 2.41 -19.21
N GLU A 545 -32.46 2.21 -18.79
CA GLU A 545 -33.55 3.18 -18.99
C GLU A 545 -33.27 4.53 -18.32
N ASP A 546 -32.42 4.54 -17.29
CA ASP A 546 -31.93 5.73 -16.58
C ASP A 546 -30.97 6.60 -17.42
N LEU A 547 -30.46 6.06 -18.54
CA LEU A 547 -29.54 6.78 -19.42
C LEU A 547 -30.32 7.34 -20.62
N GLY A 548 -30.40 8.66 -20.68
CA GLY A 548 -31.08 9.38 -21.73
C GLY A 548 -30.12 9.85 -22.83
N ASN A 549 -30.68 9.97 -24.03
CA ASN A 549 -30.00 10.51 -25.22
C ASN A 549 -28.67 9.82 -25.54
N THR A 550 -28.56 8.52 -25.25
CA THR A 550 -27.35 7.74 -25.50
C THR A 550 -27.03 7.67 -26.99
N SER A 551 -25.85 8.14 -27.37
CA SER A 551 -25.34 8.08 -28.74
C SER A 551 -23.93 7.50 -28.78
N ILE A 552 -23.62 6.86 -29.90
CA ILE A 552 -22.30 6.33 -30.24
C ILE A 552 -21.73 7.22 -31.33
N HIS A 553 -20.57 7.81 -31.08
CA HIS A 553 -19.86 8.67 -32.03
C HIS A 553 -18.56 7.98 -32.45
N VAL A 554 -18.37 7.79 -33.76
CA VAL A 554 -17.16 7.13 -34.27
C VAL A 554 -16.04 8.15 -34.42
N LEU A 555 -14.92 7.90 -33.77
CA LEU A 555 -13.73 8.76 -33.80
C LEU A 555 -12.73 8.30 -34.86
N GLN A 556 -12.54 6.99 -34.99
CA GLN A 556 -11.63 6.36 -35.94
C GLN A 556 -12.08 4.91 -36.24
N GLY A 557 -11.77 4.40 -37.42
CA GLY A 557 -12.16 3.05 -37.84
C GLY A 557 -13.59 2.98 -38.37
N LYS A 558 -14.17 1.77 -38.42
CA LYS A 558 -15.51 1.55 -38.97
C LYS A 558 -16.27 0.59 -38.08
N LEU A 559 -17.49 0.98 -37.71
CA LEU A 559 -18.35 0.20 -36.84
C LEU A 559 -19.57 -0.32 -37.58
N ASN A 560 -20.05 -1.48 -37.14
CA ASN A 560 -21.40 -1.93 -37.42
C ASN A 560 -22.14 -2.05 -36.09
N VAL A 561 -23.23 -1.30 -35.92
CA VAL A 561 -24.04 -1.27 -34.71
C VAL A 561 -25.32 -2.04 -34.95
N GLU A 562 -25.49 -3.16 -34.26
CA GLU A 562 -26.69 -3.97 -34.26
C GLU A 562 -27.55 -3.58 -33.07
N VAL A 563 -28.77 -3.09 -33.32
CA VAL A 563 -29.79 -2.91 -32.28
C VAL A 563 -30.58 -4.21 -32.20
N VAL A 564 -30.39 -4.97 -31.12
CA VAL A 564 -30.82 -6.38 -31.03
C VAL A 564 -32.35 -6.51 -31.17
N GLU A 565 -33.10 -5.58 -30.58
CA GLU A 565 -34.57 -5.58 -30.66
C GLU A 565 -35.10 -5.25 -32.06
N GLU A 566 -34.46 -4.30 -32.75
CA GLU A 566 -34.84 -3.89 -34.10
C GLU A 566 -34.38 -4.88 -35.18
N LYS A 567 -33.42 -5.77 -34.85
CA LYS A 567 -32.72 -6.67 -35.80
C LYS A 567 -32.15 -5.91 -37.00
N LYS A 568 -31.71 -4.67 -36.77
CA LYS A 568 -31.12 -3.79 -37.79
C LYS A 568 -29.66 -3.53 -37.48
N ASN A 569 -28.87 -3.56 -38.56
CA ASN A 569 -27.44 -3.29 -38.55
C ASN A 569 -27.19 -1.95 -39.23
N TYR A 570 -26.51 -1.06 -38.52
CA TYR A 570 -26.16 0.27 -39.00
C TYR A 570 -24.65 0.37 -39.11
N THR A 571 -24.15 0.61 -40.32
CA THR A 571 -22.74 0.87 -40.53
C THR A 571 -22.46 2.35 -40.30
N VAL A 572 -21.50 2.66 -39.43
CA VAL A 572 -21.17 4.04 -39.01
C VAL A 572 -19.69 4.31 -39.28
N GLN A 573 -19.40 5.44 -39.90
CA GLN A 573 -18.05 5.88 -40.29
C GLN A 573 -17.52 7.01 -39.39
N PRO A 574 -16.21 7.33 -39.42
CA PRO A 574 -15.64 8.39 -38.60
C PRO A 574 -16.35 9.73 -38.79
N GLY A 575 -16.70 10.39 -37.68
CA GLY A 575 -17.46 11.64 -37.65
C GLY A 575 -18.98 11.46 -37.70
N GLU A 576 -19.48 10.26 -37.98
CA GLU A 576 -20.91 9.95 -37.87
C GLU A 576 -21.28 9.52 -36.44
N GLN A 577 -22.57 9.67 -36.13
CA GLN A 577 -23.14 9.29 -34.85
C GLN A 577 -24.43 8.49 -35.06
N ILE A 578 -24.70 7.57 -34.14
CA ILE A 578 -25.95 6.81 -34.08
C ILE A 578 -26.53 6.88 -32.68
N LYS A 579 -27.85 7.06 -32.58
CA LYS A 579 -28.56 6.95 -31.30
C LYS A 579 -28.92 5.50 -31.03
N VAL A 580 -28.71 5.06 -29.79
CA VAL A 580 -29.12 3.73 -29.33
C VAL A 580 -30.27 3.87 -28.34
N PRO A 581 -31.31 3.03 -28.43
CA PRO A 581 -32.44 3.11 -27.51
C PRO A 581 -32.03 2.72 -26.08
N ALA A 582 -32.61 3.41 -25.11
CA ALA A 582 -32.50 3.04 -23.70
C ALA A 582 -33.36 1.79 -23.39
N GLY A 583 -32.97 1.01 -22.39
CA GLY A 583 -33.64 -0.23 -22.01
C GLY A 583 -33.39 -1.42 -22.94
N ALA A 584 -32.46 -1.30 -23.89
CA ALA A 584 -32.21 -2.31 -24.91
C ALA A 584 -30.74 -2.71 -25.00
N TYR A 585 -30.50 -3.91 -25.54
CA TYR A 585 -29.17 -4.39 -25.90
C TYR A 585 -28.78 -3.94 -27.30
N HIS A 586 -27.52 -3.58 -27.45
CA HIS A 586 -26.90 -3.37 -28.75
C HIS A 586 -25.51 -4.01 -28.80
N LYS A 587 -25.09 -4.35 -30.01
CA LYS A 587 -23.76 -4.90 -30.29
C LYS A 587 -23.02 -3.97 -31.22
N VAL A 588 -21.84 -3.54 -30.79
CA VAL A 588 -20.94 -2.70 -31.58
C VAL A 588 -19.82 -3.57 -32.11
N TYR A 589 -19.83 -3.85 -33.41
CA TYR A 589 -18.81 -4.66 -34.08
C TYR A 589 -17.74 -3.76 -34.69
N THR A 590 -16.48 -4.11 -34.43
CA THR A 590 -15.33 -3.50 -35.12
C THR A 590 -15.11 -4.22 -36.45
N VAL A 591 -15.42 -3.55 -37.55
CA VAL A 591 -15.34 -4.13 -38.92
C VAL A 591 -14.16 -3.62 -39.73
N SER A 592 -13.40 -2.66 -39.21
CA SER A 592 -12.14 -2.19 -39.81
C SER A 592 -10.99 -3.17 -39.59
N GLU A 593 -9.96 -3.08 -40.45
CA GLU A 593 -8.71 -3.84 -40.30
C GLU A 593 -7.89 -3.37 -39.09
N ASP A 594 -7.97 -2.08 -38.76
CA ASP A 594 -7.37 -1.47 -37.58
C ASP A 594 -8.39 -1.38 -36.43
N PRO A 595 -7.94 -1.19 -35.17
CA PRO A 595 -8.83 -0.93 -34.04
C PRO A 595 -9.78 0.24 -34.31
N SER A 596 -11.06 0.07 -33.96
CA SER A 596 -12.04 1.16 -34.04
C SER A 596 -12.13 1.89 -32.72
N CYS A 597 -12.11 3.23 -32.79
CA CYS A 597 -12.22 4.12 -31.65
C CYS A 597 -13.55 4.86 -31.72
N TYR A 598 -14.29 4.86 -30.63
CA TYR A 598 -15.60 5.51 -30.54
C TYR A 598 -15.85 5.97 -29.12
N MET A 599 -16.84 6.82 -28.95
CA MET A 599 -17.28 7.28 -27.64
C MET A 599 -18.77 7.05 -27.47
N TYR A 600 -19.15 6.62 -26.26
CA TYR A 600 -20.52 6.75 -25.78
C TYR A 600 -20.69 8.13 -25.18
N VAL A 601 -21.75 8.81 -25.58
CA VAL A 601 -22.20 10.06 -24.97
C VAL A 601 -23.58 9.80 -24.43
N TYR A 602 -23.80 10.02 -23.14
CA TYR A 602 -25.10 9.80 -22.51
C TYR A 602 -25.32 10.79 -21.36
N VAL A 603 -26.59 11.02 -21.03
CA VAL A 603 -26.99 11.84 -19.90
C VAL A 603 -27.64 10.92 -18.87
N ASN A 604 -27.16 10.94 -17.63
CA ASN A 604 -27.82 10.24 -16.54
C ASN A 604 -29.10 11.01 -16.16
N THR A 605 -30.24 10.63 -16.72
CA THR A 605 -31.50 11.37 -16.56
C THR A 605 -32.02 11.29 -15.13
N THR A 606 -31.80 10.16 -14.47
CA THR A 606 -32.17 9.95 -13.07
C THR A 606 -31.37 10.88 -12.14
N GLU A 607 -30.06 11.01 -12.36
CA GLU A 607 -29.22 11.94 -11.59
C GLU A 607 -29.54 13.40 -11.89
N ALA A 608 -29.73 13.77 -13.16
CA ALA A 608 -30.11 15.12 -13.55
C ALA A 608 -31.46 15.53 -12.93
N ALA A 609 -32.48 14.68 -13.02
CA ALA A 609 -33.79 14.91 -12.41
C ALA A 609 -33.70 14.99 -10.87
N LEU A 610 -32.87 14.17 -10.25
CA LEU A 610 -32.64 14.20 -8.81
C LEU A 610 -31.99 15.53 -8.38
N GLN A 611 -31.00 16.01 -9.13
CA GLN A 611 -30.31 17.27 -8.85
C GLN A 611 -31.24 18.48 -9.01
N ASP A 612 -32.10 18.48 -10.03
CA ASP A 612 -33.13 19.50 -10.22
C ASP A 612 -34.15 19.50 -9.07
N ASN A 613 -34.63 18.32 -8.67
CA ASN A 613 -35.54 18.18 -7.54
C ASN A 613 -34.90 18.68 -6.23
N PHE A 614 -33.63 18.37 -6.00
CA PHE A 614 -32.92 18.87 -4.82
C PHE A 614 -32.73 20.39 -4.84
N THR A 615 -32.49 20.98 -6.01
CA THR A 615 -32.37 22.43 -6.17
C THR A 615 -33.71 23.10 -5.85
N LYS A 616 -34.83 22.57 -6.36
CA LYS A 616 -36.18 23.06 -6.03
C LYS A 616 -36.49 22.93 -4.53
N LEU A 617 -36.15 21.80 -3.91
CA LEU A 617 -36.36 21.58 -2.48
C LEU A 617 -35.54 22.56 -1.62
N LEU A 618 -34.30 22.87 -2.03
CA LEU A 618 -33.48 23.91 -1.40
C LEU A 618 -34.13 25.29 -1.51
N GLU A 619 -34.57 25.69 -2.70
CA GLU A 619 -35.22 26.99 -2.90
C GLU A 619 -36.51 27.14 -2.07
N ILE A 620 -37.33 26.08 -2.00
CA ILE A 620 -38.54 26.06 -1.18
C ILE A 620 -38.18 26.19 0.30
N GLN A 621 -37.15 25.46 0.76
CA GLN A 621 -36.70 25.53 2.14
C GLN A 621 -36.16 26.93 2.50
N GLU A 622 -35.43 27.58 1.59
CA GLU A 622 -34.93 28.95 1.78
C GLU A 622 -36.06 29.98 1.81
N ARG A 623 -37.04 29.88 0.90
CA ARG A 623 -38.23 30.75 0.90
C ARG A 623 -39.06 30.61 2.16
N ALA A 624 -39.27 29.36 2.61
CA ALA A 624 -39.98 29.09 3.85
C ALA A 624 -39.24 29.66 5.08
N ARG A 625 -37.91 29.54 5.13
CA ARG A 625 -37.09 30.10 6.22
C ARG A 625 -37.04 31.64 6.23
N ASN A 626 -37.03 32.25 5.04
CA ASN A 626 -36.98 33.70 4.88
C ASN A 626 -38.37 34.36 5.03
N GLY A 627 -39.44 33.57 5.21
CA GLY A 627 -40.81 34.07 5.40
C GLY A 627 -41.43 34.67 4.13
N THR A 628 -40.86 34.40 2.96
CA THR A 628 -41.38 34.86 1.66
C THR A 628 -42.40 33.91 1.04
N GLU A 629 -42.57 32.73 1.62
CA GLU A 629 -43.60 31.77 1.22
C GLU A 629 -44.93 32.12 1.89
N THR A 630 -45.90 32.58 1.10
CA THR A 630 -47.21 33.05 1.60
C THR A 630 -48.25 31.95 1.74
N GLU A 631 -48.01 30.77 1.16
CA GLU A 631 -48.91 29.61 1.22
C GLU A 631 -48.37 28.53 2.15
N PRO A 632 -49.23 27.83 2.93
CA PRO A 632 -48.79 26.74 3.79
C PRO A 632 -48.29 25.56 2.93
N LEU A 633 -47.09 25.04 3.25
CA LEU A 633 -46.52 23.91 2.52
C LEU A 633 -47.41 22.66 2.61
N PRO A 634 -47.53 21.89 1.51
CA PRO A 634 -48.17 20.57 1.51
C PRO A 634 -47.60 19.66 2.61
N PRO A 635 -48.39 18.72 3.15
CA PRO A 635 -47.98 17.83 4.24
C PRO A 635 -46.70 17.02 3.93
N GLU A 636 -46.46 16.70 2.67
CA GLU A 636 -45.27 15.99 2.20
C GLU A 636 -43.97 16.82 2.30
N LEU A 637 -44.08 18.16 2.24
CA LEU A 637 -42.96 19.11 2.28
C LEU A 637 -42.80 19.79 3.65
N GLN A 638 -43.75 19.61 4.57
CA GLN A 638 -43.64 20.07 5.97
C GLN A 638 -42.34 19.63 6.68
N PRO A 639 -41.79 18.42 6.43
CA PRO A 639 -40.51 18.00 7.01
C PRO A 639 -39.32 18.92 6.66
N LEU A 640 -39.41 19.74 5.61
CA LEU A 640 -38.34 20.67 5.22
C LEU A 640 -38.17 21.86 6.18
N ILE A 641 -39.25 22.24 6.88
CA ILE A 641 -39.29 23.37 7.83
C ILE A 641 -39.01 22.89 9.27
N ALA A 642 -39.15 21.59 9.54
CA ALA A 642 -39.00 21.04 10.88
C ALA A 642 -37.66 21.43 11.55
N ALA A 643 -37.72 21.64 12.86
CA ALA A 643 -36.58 22.08 13.65
C ALA A 643 -35.40 21.10 13.55
N GLU A 644 -34.18 21.62 13.61
CA GLU A 644 -32.98 20.83 13.41
C GLU A 644 -32.88 19.69 14.43
N GLY A 645 -33.02 18.44 13.96
CA GLY A 645 -32.83 17.24 14.78
C GLY A 645 -34.08 16.41 15.05
N GLU A 646 -35.26 16.82 14.58
CA GLU A 646 -36.45 15.97 14.68
C GLU A 646 -36.45 14.85 13.61
N GLU A 647 -36.70 13.61 14.04
CA GLU A 647 -36.96 12.49 13.14
C GLU A 647 -38.35 12.65 12.52
N VAL A 648 -38.43 13.46 11.47
CA VAL A 648 -39.67 13.60 10.73
C VAL A 648 -39.74 12.48 9.69
N ASN A 649 -40.74 11.60 9.85
CA ASN A 649 -41.08 10.58 8.85
C ASN A 649 -41.65 11.26 7.61
N ALA A 650 -40.78 11.69 6.70
CA ALA A 650 -41.19 12.13 5.37
C ALA A 650 -41.77 10.92 4.60
N THR A 651 -42.98 11.09 4.06
CA THR A 651 -43.65 10.09 3.23
C THR A 651 -43.10 10.06 1.81
N ASP A 652 -42.59 11.19 1.30
CA ASP A 652 -41.97 11.28 -0.02
C ASP A 652 -40.51 10.77 0.01
N PRO A 653 -40.15 9.78 -0.84
CA PRO A 653 -38.80 9.22 -0.90
C PRO A 653 -37.72 10.23 -1.32
N ILE A 654 -38.04 11.20 -2.18
CA ILE A 654 -37.10 12.25 -2.64
C ILE A 654 -36.82 13.23 -1.49
N VAL A 655 -37.86 13.62 -0.74
CA VAL A 655 -37.71 14.47 0.46
C VAL A 655 -36.92 13.72 1.53
N GLN A 656 -37.19 12.43 1.74
CA GLN A 656 -36.43 11.59 2.66
C GLN A 656 -34.95 11.52 2.28
N LEU A 657 -34.66 11.30 0.99
CA LEU A 657 -33.30 11.26 0.46
C LEU A 657 -32.60 12.62 0.58
N PHE A 658 -33.30 13.72 0.29
CA PHE A 658 -32.82 15.09 0.46
C PHE A 658 -32.45 15.40 1.92
N LEU A 659 -33.35 15.11 2.88
CA LEU A 659 -33.10 15.29 4.31
C LEU A 659 -31.97 14.40 4.81
N LYS A 660 -31.84 13.18 4.27
CA LYS A 660 -30.71 12.29 4.56
C LYS A 660 -29.39 12.87 4.04
N ARG A 661 -29.37 13.43 2.82
CA ARG A 661 -28.21 14.12 2.24
C ARG A 661 -27.82 15.35 3.07
N GLN A 662 -28.78 16.17 3.49
CA GLN A 662 -28.53 17.32 4.37
C GLN A 662 -27.96 16.91 5.73
N ARG A 663 -28.54 15.89 6.38
CA ARG A 663 -28.01 15.34 7.63
C ARG A 663 -26.56 14.86 7.46
N ARG A 664 -26.29 14.12 6.38
CA ARG A 664 -24.92 13.68 6.04
C ARG A 664 -23.97 14.85 5.83
N MET A 665 -24.37 15.89 5.08
CA MET A 665 -23.53 17.08 4.88
C MET A 665 -23.28 17.83 6.19
N LYS A 666 -24.29 17.96 7.05
CA LYS A 666 -24.16 18.56 8.39
C LYS A 666 -23.24 17.74 9.29
N GLU A 667 -23.35 16.42 9.28
CA GLU A 667 -22.44 15.53 10.00
C GLU A 667 -21.01 15.69 9.48
N VAL A 668 -20.79 15.69 8.17
CA VAL A 668 -19.46 15.90 7.59
C VAL A 668 -18.91 17.26 7.98
N LYS A 669 -19.73 18.32 7.93
CA LYS A 669 -19.36 19.67 8.38
C LYS A 669 -19.01 19.69 9.86
N LYS A 670 -19.85 19.13 10.73
CA LYS A 670 -19.58 18.96 12.16
C LYS A 670 -18.29 18.18 12.40
N ARG A 671 -18.03 17.11 11.63
CA ARG A 671 -16.79 16.32 11.72
C ARG A 671 -15.57 17.14 11.29
N ARG A 672 -15.69 18.03 10.29
CA ARG A 672 -14.64 18.96 9.84
C ARG A 672 -14.42 20.09 10.85
N GLU A 673 -15.46 20.60 11.48
CA GLU A 673 -15.39 21.68 12.47
C GLU A 673 -15.09 21.17 13.89
N ALA A 674 -15.16 19.86 14.11
CA ALA A 674 -14.86 19.22 15.38
C ALA A 674 -13.45 19.58 15.87
N GLY A 675 -13.38 19.98 17.13
CA GLY A 675 -12.13 20.28 17.82
C GLY A 675 -11.21 19.06 17.90
N VAL A 676 -9.94 19.31 18.19
CA VAL A 676 -8.90 18.27 18.31
C VAL A 676 -9.29 17.20 19.33
N LEU A 677 -9.89 17.60 20.46
CA LEU A 677 -10.31 16.68 21.50
C LEU A 677 -11.42 15.73 21.04
N GLU A 678 -12.46 16.24 20.37
CA GLU A 678 -13.56 15.42 19.84
C GLU A 678 -13.08 14.46 18.75
N ARG A 679 -12.17 14.91 17.88
CA ARG A 679 -11.55 14.03 16.88
C ARG A 679 -10.72 12.92 17.54
N PHE A 680 -9.97 13.26 18.58
CA PHE A 680 -9.19 12.29 19.34
C PHE A 680 -10.09 11.30 20.08
N GLU A 681 -11.17 11.75 20.70
CA GLU A 681 -12.14 10.88 21.38
C GLU A 681 -12.77 9.89 20.39
N ARG A 682 -13.27 10.37 19.25
CA ARG A 682 -13.84 9.50 18.19
C ARG A 682 -12.82 8.49 17.67
N PHE A 683 -11.58 8.93 17.45
CA PHE A 683 -10.48 8.04 17.05
C PHE A 683 -10.21 6.98 18.13
N ALA A 684 -10.10 7.39 19.40
CA ALA A 684 -9.82 6.51 20.53
C ALA A 684 -10.93 5.47 20.72
N VAL A 685 -12.20 5.88 20.65
CA VAL A 685 -13.36 4.97 20.71
C VAL A 685 -13.32 3.96 19.56
N LYS A 686 -13.15 4.42 18.31
CA LYS A 686 -13.06 3.52 17.14
C LYS A 686 -11.93 2.51 17.27
N LYS A 687 -10.75 2.96 17.71
CA LYS A 687 -9.58 2.08 17.92
C LYS A 687 -9.79 1.13 19.10
N TYR A 688 -10.42 1.58 20.18
CA TYR A 688 -10.77 0.72 21.31
C TYR A 688 -11.64 -0.47 20.88
N TYR A 689 -12.73 -0.23 20.15
CA TYR A 689 -13.61 -1.31 19.68
C TYR A 689 -12.92 -2.26 18.70
N THR A 690 -12.07 -1.73 17.82
CA THR A 690 -11.27 -2.54 16.88
C THR A 690 -10.30 -3.47 17.62
N ILE A 691 -9.53 -2.91 18.58
CA ILE A 691 -8.57 -3.67 19.39
C ILE A 691 -9.29 -4.68 20.29
N ARG A 692 -10.40 -4.28 20.92
CA ARG A 692 -11.24 -5.14 21.75
C ARG A 692 -11.75 -6.33 20.93
N ARG A 693 -12.29 -6.10 19.73
CA ARG A 693 -12.73 -7.18 18.84
C ARG A 693 -11.58 -8.14 18.54
N GLY A 694 -10.44 -7.63 18.11
CA GLY A 694 -9.28 -8.46 17.78
C GLY A 694 -8.81 -9.31 18.97
N PHE A 695 -8.74 -8.72 20.17
CA PHE A 695 -8.39 -9.45 21.38
C PHE A 695 -9.42 -10.56 21.71
N LEU A 696 -10.71 -10.24 21.69
CA LEU A 696 -11.77 -11.20 22.02
C LEU A 696 -11.82 -12.35 21.00
N MET A 697 -11.78 -12.05 19.70
CA MET A 697 -11.76 -13.08 18.65
C MET A 697 -10.52 -13.97 18.75
N THR A 698 -9.36 -13.38 19.05
CA THR A 698 -8.14 -14.15 19.29
C THR A 698 -8.27 -15.04 20.52
N ALA A 699 -8.84 -14.54 21.62
CA ALA A 699 -9.05 -15.31 22.83
C ALA A 699 -10.01 -16.50 22.60
N ILE A 700 -11.10 -16.27 21.84
CA ILE A 700 -12.04 -17.33 21.42
C ILE A 700 -11.30 -18.39 20.62
N ALA A 701 -10.52 -17.99 19.61
CA ALA A 701 -9.77 -18.92 18.76
C ALA A 701 -8.72 -19.73 19.54
N LEU A 702 -7.94 -19.08 20.41
CA LEU A 702 -6.93 -19.76 21.23
C LEU A 702 -7.57 -20.74 22.22
N ARG A 703 -8.74 -20.39 22.79
CA ARG A 703 -9.52 -21.32 23.60
C ARG A 703 -9.97 -22.52 22.75
N ASN A 704 -10.55 -22.29 21.57
CA ASN A 704 -11.01 -23.38 20.70
C ASN A 704 -9.88 -24.36 20.36
N LEU A 705 -8.66 -23.86 20.13
CA LEU A 705 -7.48 -24.71 19.92
C LEU A 705 -7.07 -25.50 21.16
N ALA A 706 -7.22 -24.92 22.35
CA ALA A 706 -6.75 -25.54 23.59
C ALA A 706 -7.74 -26.57 24.17
N VAL A 707 -9.05 -26.31 24.10
CA VAL A 707 -10.09 -27.14 24.75
C VAL A 707 -11.18 -27.64 23.79
N GLY A 708 -11.08 -27.34 22.50
CA GLY A 708 -12.07 -27.71 21.49
C GLY A 708 -13.18 -26.66 21.30
N LEU A 709 -13.98 -26.87 20.25
CA LEU A 709 -15.12 -26.01 19.91
C LEU A 709 -16.25 -26.16 20.93
N PRO A 710 -16.76 -25.07 21.53
CA PRO A 710 -17.95 -25.13 22.38
C PRO A 710 -19.22 -25.34 21.54
N PRO A 711 -20.39 -25.56 22.18
CA PRO A 711 -21.68 -25.59 21.48
C PRO A 711 -21.92 -24.33 20.66
N LEU A 712 -22.59 -24.48 19.50
CA LEU A 712 -22.77 -23.41 18.51
C LEU A 712 -23.48 -22.17 19.10
N GLU A 713 -24.45 -22.37 19.98
CA GLU A 713 -25.16 -21.25 20.65
C GLU A 713 -24.22 -20.40 21.49
N GLN A 714 -23.31 -21.05 22.23
CA GLN A 714 -22.31 -20.36 23.04
C GLN A 714 -21.33 -19.59 22.13
N LEU A 715 -20.82 -20.25 21.09
CA LEU A 715 -19.89 -19.61 20.14
C LEU A 715 -20.53 -18.39 19.47
N THR A 716 -21.80 -18.49 19.08
CA THR A 716 -22.53 -17.41 18.43
C THR A 716 -22.69 -16.20 19.38
N ARG A 717 -23.00 -16.43 20.65
CA ARG A 717 -23.10 -15.35 21.66
C ARG A 717 -21.75 -14.67 21.90
N GLU A 718 -20.68 -15.45 21.97
CA GLU A 718 -19.32 -14.93 22.16
C GLU A 718 -18.86 -14.07 20.97
N VAL A 719 -19.08 -14.55 19.74
CA VAL A 719 -18.79 -13.80 18.52
C VAL A 719 -19.66 -12.54 18.43
N ALA A 720 -20.95 -12.62 18.78
CA ALA A 720 -21.83 -11.45 18.84
C ALA A 720 -21.32 -10.40 19.85
N PHE A 721 -20.88 -10.84 21.03
CA PHE A 721 -20.27 -9.97 22.04
C PHE A 721 -18.97 -9.31 21.57
N ALA A 722 -18.15 -10.05 20.81
CA ALA A 722 -16.94 -9.52 20.18
C ALA A 722 -17.27 -8.49 19.10
N ASN A 723 -18.38 -8.66 18.38
CA ASN A 723 -18.84 -7.78 17.29
C ASN A 723 -19.58 -6.52 17.73
N MET A 724 -19.85 -6.34 19.03
CA MET A 724 -20.53 -5.13 19.52
C MET A 724 -19.76 -3.86 19.14
N LYS A 725 -20.49 -2.89 18.56
CA LYS A 725 -19.98 -1.57 18.13
C LYS A 725 -20.20 -0.51 19.22
N ALA A 726 -19.63 0.68 19.00
CA ALA A 726 -19.83 1.83 19.88
C ALA A 726 -21.31 2.29 19.90
N PRO A 727 -21.85 2.80 21.03
CA PRO A 727 -23.26 3.20 21.17
C PRO A 727 -23.74 4.32 20.22
N GLN A 728 -22.82 5.05 19.59
CA GLN A 728 -23.12 6.10 18.60
C GLN A 728 -22.75 5.70 17.15
N ALA A 729 -22.40 4.43 16.93
CA ALA A 729 -22.03 3.91 15.60
C ALA A 729 -23.19 3.15 14.94
N ASP A 730 -24.44 3.54 15.22
CA ASP A 730 -25.59 3.11 14.42
C ASP A 730 -25.58 3.88 13.11
N GLY A 731 -24.98 3.23 12.11
CA GLY A 731 -24.81 3.76 10.77
C GLY A 731 -23.69 3.02 10.07
N SER A 732 -24.00 1.84 9.54
CA SER A 732 -23.21 1.13 8.51
C SER A 732 -23.01 1.93 7.21
N GLN A 733 -23.07 3.26 7.25
CA GLN A 733 -22.88 4.15 6.11
C GLN A 733 -21.41 4.54 5.90
N GLU A 734 -20.49 4.21 6.83
CA GLU A 734 -19.05 4.52 6.66
C GLU A 734 -18.37 3.71 5.55
N GLU A 735 -18.87 2.52 5.20
CA GLU A 735 -18.33 1.74 4.06
C GLU A 735 -18.85 2.28 2.72
N ARG A 736 -20.13 2.66 2.60
CA ARG A 736 -20.65 3.35 1.40
C ARG A 736 -20.16 4.78 1.23
N LEU A 737 -19.67 5.41 2.30
CA LEU A 737 -19.02 6.72 2.24
C LEU A 737 -17.72 6.71 1.43
N LYS A 738 -17.07 5.55 1.26
CA LYS A 738 -15.92 5.39 0.37
C LYS A 738 -16.30 5.14 -1.08
N ASP A 739 -17.47 4.55 -1.33
CA ASP A 739 -17.89 4.15 -2.67
C ASP A 739 -18.52 5.30 -3.49
N GLU A 740 -18.97 6.38 -2.85
CA GLU A 740 -19.61 7.54 -3.54
C GLU A 740 -18.72 8.78 -3.68
N VAL A 741 -17.53 8.80 -3.05
CA VAL A 741 -16.49 9.76 -3.46
C VAL A 741 -15.73 9.06 -4.56
N GLY A 742 -16.07 9.37 -5.82
CA GLY A 742 -15.37 8.87 -7.00
C GLY A 742 -13.86 8.88 -6.78
N HIS A 743 -13.24 7.74 -7.09
CA HIS A 743 -11.79 7.47 -7.01
C HIS A 743 -11.21 7.09 -5.64
N GLY A 744 -11.93 6.24 -4.88
CA GLY A 744 -11.39 5.55 -3.69
C GLY A 744 -10.32 4.47 -3.95
N GLU A 745 -9.77 4.37 -5.17
CA GLU A 745 -8.61 3.52 -5.51
C GLU A 745 -7.34 4.34 -5.84
N LEU A 746 -7.23 5.57 -5.32
CA LEU A 746 -5.97 6.34 -5.31
C LEU A 746 -5.17 6.13 -4.02
#